data_AF-A0A7C4YMW9-F1
#
_entry.id   AF-A0A7C4YMW9-F1
#
_cell.length_a   1.000
_cell.length_b   1.000
_cell.length_c   1.000
_cell.angle_alpha   90.00
_cell.angle_beta   90.00
_cell.angle_gamma   90.00
#
_symmetry.space_group_name_H-M   'P 1'
#
loop_
_entity.id
_entity.type
_entity.pdbx_description
1 polymer ?
#
loop_
_entity_poly.entity_id
_entity_poly.type
_entity_poly.pdbx_seq_one_letter_code
_entity_poly.pdbx_strand_id
1 'polypeptide(L)'
;VILFSVASTTSLNSFAQEEVPRVLLVGDSWTGFMWAFRTFKEIFLETPGLENIRERGSKTAIMGARAFEFYPDEYNYIQNVIDELNKYPTIDTVVMTIGGNDFLRGTPQTSRWNCDMLSHPEQEEYIINNIVNYIEGIIDYILAVRPDIRIALCGYTFGGRDRGGCSICDQQGAFARFEQAKRALADSKPRVYYVHNLGLMQYHFGTSTPINLPPQSVPYPGGYPSYDPFPGGDPCSLVHPDALFDGDIHLSQAGYKILAQRCMSEFINLWLDYPKVYMIKLVSNQGENAVFEVTFSEAVSGVDTDDFVAKDSNQNTLPLVSVSNIQGNKVYQVIVNATGATGGSVILGVVDNDTIVDTTGKPLGGPGTGNAEGNGDFWYNGEWEYHDFVRYPDYEIEMGMWYLHENLSAYYVLLGEQGAEGLSFSPEECDLNGGQISIEPIIISGNGMLDALEFALITECYKNQDIDFTSRGGVSHQITVNAFNHNMQRMIYDCGGENGVVYTIFYGLPQMLAGYMTLGNQESTMIPTVISIAAQAIDPSFNIRVNIINPSDYQLLSQYFGPEGDADGDGWTNKQEYEYFVRSNMSYGEKKQAYLNSALNPEVYPGYDCEPCRSSATLGGIFEVGADICLRVPDPVAINSTFKWSKVNGDLEARGLNTHCRSLWIPNAQVEDSGIYICEYDNGQKAPSTYTFHVTVVEELSSHTTFALVLLVIIITTVFAFRMRRRLV
;
A
#
# COMPACT_ATOMS: atom_id res chain seq x y z
N VAL A 1 10.04 -31.78 -27.78
CA VAL A 1 11.48 -31.70 -27.44
C VAL A 1 12.15 -30.76 -28.43
N ILE A 2 12.15 -29.45 -28.14
CA ILE A 2 12.82 -28.43 -28.95
C ILE A 2 13.61 -27.56 -27.97
N LEU A 3 14.91 -27.46 -28.25
CA LEU A 3 15.96 -26.90 -27.42
C LEU A 3 15.90 -25.36 -27.39
N PHE A 4 15.97 -24.80 -26.18
CA PHE A 4 16.31 -23.40 -25.92
C PHE A 4 17.78 -23.14 -26.25
N SER A 5 18.07 -22.15 -27.10
CA SER A 5 19.42 -21.61 -27.26
C SER A 5 19.61 -20.40 -26.35
N VAL A 6 20.53 -20.54 -25.40
CA VAL A 6 21.05 -19.48 -24.55
C VAL A 6 21.89 -18.52 -25.40
N ALA A 7 21.55 -17.22 -25.36
CA ALA A 7 22.40 -16.15 -25.84
C ALA A 7 22.76 -15.23 -24.66
N SER A 8 23.97 -15.41 -24.15
CA SER A 8 24.76 -14.44 -23.39
C SER A 8 25.73 -13.79 -24.40
N THR A 9 26.01 -12.48 -24.48
CA THR A 9 26.35 -11.49 -23.45
C THR A 9 26.41 -10.08 -24.08
N THR A 10 26.45 -9.09 -23.18
CA THR A 10 26.96 -7.70 -23.28
C THR A 10 26.04 -6.59 -23.80
N SER A 11 25.27 -6.01 -22.89
CA SER A 11 25.35 -4.58 -22.61
C SER A 11 25.67 -4.41 -21.12
N LEU A 12 26.73 -3.65 -20.83
CA LEU A 12 27.04 -3.14 -19.50
C LEU A 12 25.88 -2.23 -19.07
N ASN A 13 24.91 -2.77 -18.36
CA ASN A 13 24.14 -1.93 -17.45
C ASN A 13 25.03 -1.73 -16.24
N SER A 14 25.56 -0.51 -16.10
CA SER A 14 25.85 0.05 -14.79
C SER A 14 24.75 -0.41 -13.83
N PHE A 15 25.12 -0.96 -12.67
CA PHE A 15 24.16 -1.06 -11.58
C PHE A 15 23.51 0.33 -11.46
N ALA A 16 22.24 0.46 -11.86
CA ALA A 16 21.44 1.57 -11.40
C ALA A 16 21.50 1.41 -9.88
N GLN A 17 22.15 2.36 -9.22
CA GLN A 17 22.25 2.31 -7.77
C GLN A 17 20.81 2.28 -7.24
N GLU A 18 20.53 1.27 -6.42
CA GLU A 18 19.20 1.01 -5.88
C GLU A 18 18.62 2.27 -5.24
N GLU A 19 17.32 2.51 -5.40
CA GLU A 19 16.66 3.65 -4.79
C GLU A 19 16.72 3.53 -3.27
N VAL A 20 17.11 4.59 -2.57
CA VAL A 20 17.34 4.56 -1.12
C VAL A 20 16.47 5.61 -0.42
N PRO A 21 15.58 5.20 0.50
CA PRO A 21 14.85 6.16 1.32
C PRO A 21 15.81 6.78 2.34
N ARG A 22 16.01 8.10 2.27
CA ARG A 22 16.82 8.86 3.25
C ARG A 22 16.00 9.93 3.99
N VAL A 23 14.86 10.32 3.43
CA VAL A 23 14.01 11.40 3.94
C VAL A 23 12.65 10.87 4.36
N LEU A 24 12.22 11.19 5.57
CA LEU A 24 10.88 10.90 6.08
C LEU A 24 10.10 12.21 6.28
N LEU A 25 8.91 12.27 5.71
CA LEU A 25 7.96 13.37 5.88
C LEU A 25 7.05 13.05 7.06
N VAL A 26 7.03 13.92 8.07
CA VAL A 26 6.27 13.71 9.31
C VAL A 26 5.38 14.92 9.59
N GLY A 27 4.12 14.67 9.95
CA GLY A 27 3.26 15.70 10.50
C GLY A 27 1.93 15.82 9.81
N ASP A 28 1.54 17.03 9.43
CA ASP A 28 0.18 17.38 9.03
C ASP A 28 -0.05 17.41 7.50
N SER A 29 -1.09 18.13 7.05
CA SER A 29 -1.45 18.23 5.64
C SER A 29 -0.35 18.85 4.77
N TRP A 30 0.59 19.62 5.32
CA TRP A 30 1.67 20.18 4.52
C TRP A 30 2.67 19.12 4.07
N THR A 31 3.10 18.25 4.97
CA THR A 31 3.89 17.07 4.59
C THR A 31 3.04 16.09 3.78
N GLY A 32 1.73 15.99 4.05
CA GLY A 32 0.81 15.16 3.26
C GLY A 32 0.79 15.57 1.79
N PHE A 33 0.70 16.87 1.49
CA PHE A 33 0.76 17.35 0.11
C PHE A 33 2.17 17.33 -0.50
N MET A 34 3.25 17.52 0.30
CA MET A 34 4.60 17.25 -0.20
C MET A 34 4.74 15.79 -0.65
N TRP A 35 4.20 14.86 0.13
CA TRP A 35 4.14 13.45 -0.21
C TRP A 35 3.32 13.22 -1.48
N ALA A 36 2.09 13.73 -1.55
CA ALA A 36 1.26 13.41 -2.70
C ALA A 36 1.73 14.02 -4.02
N PHE A 37 2.32 15.22 -3.98
CA PHE A 37 2.98 15.81 -5.15
C PHE A 37 4.35 15.18 -5.45
N ARG A 38 4.85 14.29 -4.57
CA ARG A 38 6.19 13.70 -4.65
C ARG A 38 7.27 14.79 -4.75
N THR A 39 7.10 15.85 -3.94
CA THR A 39 7.83 17.10 -4.08
C THR A 39 9.33 16.91 -3.88
N PHE A 40 9.78 16.16 -2.86
CA PHE A 40 11.22 15.94 -2.72
C PHE A 40 11.75 14.96 -3.76
N LYS A 41 10.99 13.93 -4.17
CA LYS A 41 11.41 13.07 -5.29
C LYS A 41 11.69 13.89 -6.54
N GLU A 42 10.81 14.83 -6.91
CA GLU A 42 11.03 15.72 -8.04
C GLU A 42 12.36 16.49 -7.89
N ILE A 43 12.62 17.08 -6.72
CA ILE A 43 13.84 17.84 -6.47
C ILE A 43 15.10 16.96 -6.46
N PHE A 44 15.03 15.75 -5.92
CA PHE A 44 16.15 14.81 -5.90
C PHE A 44 16.56 14.39 -7.31
N LEU A 45 15.59 14.16 -8.21
CA LEU A 45 15.85 13.87 -9.62
C LEU A 45 16.48 15.06 -10.37
N GLU A 46 16.22 16.29 -9.90
CA GLU A 46 16.81 17.52 -10.44
C GLU A 46 18.17 17.87 -9.81
N THR A 47 18.56 17.22 -8.71
CA THR A 47 19.76 17.54 -7.94
C THR A 47 20.87 16.52 -8.20
N PRO A 48 22.00 16.94 -8.82
CA PRO A 48 23.10 16.03 -9.15
C PRO A 48 23.61 15.26 -7.92
N GLY A 49 23.68 13.93 -8.02
CA GLY A 49 24.15 13.04 -6.96
C GLY A 49 23.05 12.53 -6.02
N LEU A 50 21.82 13.06 -6.11
CA LEU A 50 20.69 12.63 -5.29
C LEU A 50 19.64 11.84 -6.07
N GLU A 51 19.90 11.46 -7.33
CA GLU A 51 18.91 10.89 -8.24
C GLU A 51 18.33 9.55 -7.74
N ASN A 52 19.05 8.85 -6.86
CA ASN A 52 18.61 7.59 -6.25
C ASN A 52 17.99 7.77 -4.86
N ILE A 53 17.96 8.98 -4.32
CA ILE A 53 17.40 9.26 -2.99
C ILE A 53 15.89 9.39 -3.09
N ARG A 54 15.18 8.84 -2.09
CA ARG A 54 13.73 8.87 -2.04
C ARG A 54 13.22 9.37 -0.68
N GLU A 55 12.02 9.94 -0.76
CA GLU A 55 11.22 10.34 0.40
C GLU A 55 10.22 9.23 0.79
N ARG A 56 9.80 9.21 2.05
CA ARG A 56 8.70 8.40 2.60
C ARG A 56 7.71 9.32 3.31
N GLY A 57 6.41 9.07 3.21
CA GLY A 57 5.41 9.83 3.94
C GLY A 57 4.06 9.12 4.15
N SER A 58 3.87 7.94 3.56
CA SER A 58 2.57 7.28 3.45
C SER A 58 1.88 7.03 4.79
N LYS A 59 2.64 6.78 5.87
CA LYS A 59 2.09 6.51 7.22
C LYS A 59 2.36 7.60 8.26
N THR A 60 3.06 8.66 7.88
CA THR A 60 3.65 9.63 8.81
C THR A 60 3.28 11.07 8.49
N ALA A 61 2.84 11.34 7.26
CA ALA A 61 2.33 12.63 6.81
C ALA A 61 0.78 12.61 6.85
N ILE A 62 0.21 12.89 8.02
CA ILE A 62 -1.20 12.65 8.32
C ILE A 62 -2.03 13.91 8.07
N MET A 63 -2.95 13.83 7.11
CA MET A 63 -3.79 14.97 6.74
C MET A 63 -4.62 15.53 7.90
N GLY A 64 -4.46 16.83 8.17
CA GLY A 64 -5.24 17.51 9.22
C GLY A 64 -4.82 17.18 10.66
N ALA A 65 -3.72 16.45 10.84
CA ALA A 65 -3.22 16.06 12.15
C ALA A 65 -2.85 17.24 13.03
N ARG A 66 -3.08 17.05 14.32
CA ARG A 66 -2.70 17.93 15.42
C ARG A 66 -1.57 17.31 16.22
N ALA A 67 -0.69 18.12 16.80
CA ALA A 67 0.49 17.66 17.51
C ALA A 67 0.13 16.69 18.67
N PHE A 68 -0.97 16.93 19.37
CA PHE A 68 -1.40 16.03 20.46
C PHE A 68 -1.90 14.66 19.97
N GLU A 69 -2.34 14.52 18.72
CA GLU A 69 -2.84 13.25 18.15
C GLU A 69 -1.71 12.25 17.90
N PHE A 70 -0.45 12.71 17.97
CA PHE A 70 0.69 11.82 18.04
C PHE A 70 0.78 11.09 19.40
N TYR A 71 -0.04 11.47 20.41
CA TYR A 71 -0.05 10.96 21.79
C TYR A 71 -1.47 10.81 22.38
N PRO A 72 -2.20 9.71 22.12
CA PRO A 72 -2.40 8.63 23.11
C PRO A 72 -2.66 7.27 22.41
N ASP A 73 -3.03 6.21 23.14
CA ASP A 73 -3.33 4.88 22.58
C ASP A 73 -4.36 4.88 21.42
N GLU A 74 -5.23 5.91 21.34
CA GLU A 74 -6.30 6.03 20.34
C GLU A 74 -5.79 6.29 18.91
N TYR A 75 -4.90 7.27 18.73
CA TYR A 75 -4.35 7.63 17.41
C TYR A 75 -2.90 7.17 17.23
N ASN A 76 -2.05 7.40 18.25
CA ASN A 76 -0.66 6.96 18.36
C ASN A 76 0.21 7.08 17.08
N TYR A 77 0.06 8.18 16.32
CA TYR A 77 0.80 8.36 15.06
C TYR A 77 2.32 8.33 15.21
N ILE A 78 2.85 8.61 16.42
CA ILE A 78 4.28 8.52 16.69
C ILE A 78 4.82 7.09 16.48
N GLN A 79 4.01 6.06 16.71
CA GLN A 79 4.45 4.68 16.49
C GLN A 79 4.74 4.41 15.00
N ASN A 80 3.91 4.93 14.09
CA ASN A 80 4.17 4.82 12.65
C ASN A 80 5.52 5.46 12.27
N VAL A 81 5.87 6.60 12.89
CA VAL A 81 7.15 7.27 12.67
C VAL A 81 8.32 6.40 13.15
N ILE A 82 8.21 5.84 14.34
CA ILE A 82 9.23 4.94 14.93
C ILE A 82 9.40 3.68 14.06
N ASP A 83 8.30 3.07 13.64
CA ASP A 83 8.30 1.86 12.82
C ASP A 83 8.94 2.10 11.45
N GLU A 84 8.62 3.23 10.81
CA GLU A 84 9.23 3.62 9.53
C GLU A 84 10.74 3.86 9.66
N LEU A 85 11.17 4.58 10.70
CA LEU A 85 12.59 4.81 10.95
C LEU A 85 13.32 3.49 11.21
N ASN A 86 12.75 2.56 11.97
CA ASN A 86 13.34 1.26 12.25
C ASN A 86 13.36 0.34 11.02
N LYS A 87 12.31 0.37 10.21
CA LYS A 87 12.21 -0.40 8.96
C LYS A 87 13.24 0.05 7.93
N TYR A 88 13.46 1.37 7.82
CA TYR A 88 14.39 1.97 6.88
C TYR A 88 15.54 2.66 7.62
N PRO A 89 16.59 1.90 8.01
CA PRO A 89 17.71 2.45 8.79
C PRO A 89 18.53 3.48 8.00
N THR A 90 18.36 3.55 6.68
CA THR A 90 18.95 4.58 5.84
C THR A 90 18.35 5.96 6.07
N ILE A 91 17.13 6.09 6.58
CA ILE A 91 16.52 7.39 6.86
C ILE A 91 17.26 8.10 8.01
N ASP A 92 17.87 9.25 7.72
CA ASP A 92 18.50 10.16 8.69
C ASP A 92 17.96 11.57 8.63
N THR A 93 17.11 11.90 7.66
CA THR A 93 16.52 13.23 7.56
C THR A 93 15.03 13.14 7.77
N VAL A 94 14.51 13.91 8.72
CA VAL A 94 13.08 14.08 8.94
C VAL A 94 12.69 15.50 8.57
N VAL A 95 11.72 15.66 7.68
CA VAL A 95 11.08 16.95 7.39
C VAL A 95 9.74 16.97 8.10
N MET A 96 9.59 17.88 9.07
CA MET A 96 8.42 17.90 9.93
C MET A 96 7.61 19.19 9.80
N THR A 97 6.30 19.08 9.53
CA THR A 97 5.33 20.19 9.60
C THR A 97 4.22 19.84 10.58
N ILE A 98 4.07 20.58 11.68
CA ILE A 98 3.03 20.27 12.67
C ILE A 98 2.69 21.50 13.52
N GLY A 99 1.49 21.49 14.11
CA GLY A 99 1.01 22.50 15.06
C GLY A 99 0.05 23.55 14.47
N GLY A 100 -0.03 23.68 13.14
CA GLY A 100 -0.93 24.62 12.49
C GLY A 100 -2.40 24.31 12.77
N ASN A 101 -2.78 23.02 12.71
CA ASN A 101 -4.14 22.60 13.06
C ASN A 101 -4.46 22.84 14.53
N ASP A 102 -3.51 22.64 15.44
CA ASP A 102 -3.69 22.92 16.87
C ASP A 102 -3.94 24.43 17.10
N PHE A 103 -3.19 25.28 16.40
CA PHE A 103 -3.37 26.73 16.48
C PHE A 103 -4.76 27.17 15.96
N LEU A 104 -5.22 26.57 14.86
CA LEU A 104 -6.49 26.91 14.20
C LEU A 104 -7.73 26.27 14.83
N ARG A 105 -7.59 25.09 15.45
CA ARG A 105 -8.71 24.25 15.93
C ARG A 105 -8.68 23.97 17.43
N GLY A 106 -7.55 24.23 18.10
CA GLY A 106 -7.33 23.94 19.52
C GLY A 106 -6.88 22.51 19.79
N THR A 107 -6.44 22.29 21.02
CA THR A 107 -6.12 20.98 21.61
C THR A 107 -7.19 20.60 22.64
N PRO A 108 -7.16 19.40 23.25
CA PRO A 108 -8.03 19.09 24.39
C PRO A 108 -7.83 20.03 25.58
N GLN A 109 -6.64 20.65 25.71
CA GLN A 109 -6.26 21.52 26.84
C GLN A 109 -6.42 23.00 26.54
N THR A 110 -6.47 23.39 25.26
CA THR A 110 -6.49 24.79 24.85
C THR A 110 -7.50 25.05 23.75
N SER A 111 -8.17 26.20 23.82
CA SER A 111 -9.00 26.66 22.71
C SER A 111 -8.13 27.03 21.50
N ARG A 112 -8.74 27.04 20.31
CA ARG A 112 -8.10 27.67 19.14
C ARG A 112 -7.69 29.13 19.44
N TRP A 113 -6.65 29.60 18.75
CA TRP A 113 -6.31 31.02 18.77
C TRP A 113 -7.47 31.86 18.22
N ASN A 114 -7.67 33.05 18.79
CA ASN A 114 -8.61 34.03 18.28
C ASN A 114 -8.19 35.46 18.66
N CYS A 115 -8.82 36.44 18.03
CA CYS A 115 -8.46 37.85 18.15
C CYS A 115 -8.65 38.45 19.55
N ASP A 116 -9.46 37.86 20.45
CA ASP A 116 -9.62 38.38 21.81
C ASP A 116 -8.31 38.23 22.62
N MET A 117 -7.45 37.29 22.21
CA MET A 117 -6.14 37.05 22.81
C MET A 117 -5.13 38.19 22.56
N LEU A 118 -5.39 39.10 21.60
CA LEU A 118 -4.58 40.31 21.42
C LEU A 118 -4.60 41.21 22.68
N SER A 119 -5.66 41.11 23.48
CA SER A 119 -5.80 41.79 24.76
C SER A 119 -5.42 40.93 25.98
N HIS A 120 -5.10 39.66 25.77
CA HIS A 120 -4.75 38.66 26.79
C HIS A 120 -3.51 37.86 26.34
N PRO A 121 -2.34 38.50 26.19
CA PRO A 121 -1.14 37.87 25.64
C PRO A 121 -0.68 36.64 26.45
N GLU A 122 -0.97 36.58 27.75
CA GLU A 122 -0.71 35.41 28.59
C GLU A 122 -1.51 34.18 28.16
N GLN A 123 -2.72 34.37 27.62
CA GLN A 123 -3.52 33.29 27.08
C GLN A 123 -2.95 32.79 25.75
N GLU A 124 -2.49 33.71 24.90
CA GLU A 124 -1.81 33.36 23.64
C GLU A 124 -0.52 32.57 23.91
N GLU A 125 0.29 33.04 24.86
CA GLU A 125 1.52 32.34 25.27
C GLU A 125 1.21 30.95 25.83
N TYR A 126 0.15 30.81 26.65
CA TYR A 126 -0.26 29.51 27.17
C TYR A 126 -0.63 28.52 26.07
N ILE A 127 -1.38 28.95 25.04
CA ILE A 127 -1.73 28.04 23.94
C ILE A 127 -0.50 27.68 23.10
N ILE A 128 0.38 28.65 22.81
CA ILE A 128 1.59 28.43 22.02
C ILE A 128 2.49 27.43 22.75
N ASN A 129 2.73 27.63 24.04
CA ASN A 129 3.56 26.75 24.85
C ASN A 129 2.95 25.33 24.93
N ASN A 130 1.63 25.21 25.07
CA ASN A 130 0.97 23.90 25.07
C ASN A 130 1.21 23.13 23.76
N ILE A 131 1.06 23.80 22.62
CA ILE A 131 1.29 23.18 21.31
C ILE A 131 2.76 22.82 21.13
N VAL A 132 3.68 23.74 21.46
CA VAL A 132 5.13 23.53 21.36
C VAL A 132 5.59 22.36 22.23
N ASN A 133 5.00 22.16 23.41
CA ASN A 133 5.32 21.00 24.26
C ASN A 133 4.94 19.65 23.60
N TYR A 134 3.84 19.60 22.84
CA TYR A 134 3.50 18.40 22.06
C TYR A 134 4.51 18.18 20.93
N ILE A 135 4.89 19.25 20.22
CA ILE A 135 5.90 19.19 19.16
C ILE A 135 7.25 18.72 19.72
N GLU A 136 7.64 19.23 20.89
CA GLU A 136 8.85 18.82 21.60
C GLU A 136 8.86 17.32 21.86
N GLY A 137 7.74 16.76 22.33
CA GLY A 137 7.61 15.32 22.49
C GLY A 137 7.89 14.57 21.17
N ILE A 138 7.39 15.06 20.03
CA ILE A 138 7.52 14.36 18.72
C ILE A 138 8.99 14.31 18.33
N ILE A 139 9.65 15.44 18.48
CA ILE A 139 11.08 15.58 18.30
C ILE A 139 11.85 14.60 19.20
N ASP A 140 11.53 14.54 20.49
CA ASP A 140 12.25 13.69 21.44
C ASP A 140 12.10 12.20 21.10
N TYR A 141 10.91 11.74 20.72
CA TYR A 141 10.71 10.36 20.28
C TYR A 141 11.50 10.04 19.00
N ILE A 142 11.50 10.95 18.01
CA ILE A 142 12.24 10.77 16.76
C ILE A 142 13.76 10.72 17.02
N LEU A 143 14.28 11.69 17.78
CA LEU A 143 15.72 11.78 18.08
C LEU A 143 16.22 10.63 18.96
N ALA A 144 15.32 9.98 19.73
CA ALA A 144 15.63 8.81 20.53
C ALA A 144 15.75 7.51 19.72
N VAL A 145 15.21 7.46 18.49
CA VAL A 145 15.29 6.26 17.63
C VAL A 145 16.74 5.98 17.26
N ARG A 146 17.47 6.99 16.77
CA ARG A 146 18.89 6.90 16.41
C ARG A 146 19.61 8.25 16.51
N PRO A 147 20.94 8.23 16.78
CA PRO A 147 21.74 9.44 16.91
C PRO A 147 22.08 10.13 15.58
N ASP A 148 21.96 9.44 14.43
CA ASP A 148 22.24 9.97 13.09
C ASP A 148 21.10 10.84 12.53
N ILE A 149 19.90 10.74 13.10
CA ILE A 149 18.71 11.43 12.61
C ILE A 149 18.78 12.94 12.90
N ARG A 150 18.50 13.76 11.89
CA ARG A 150 18.30 15.22 11.97
C ARG A 150 16.88 15.59 11.56
N ILE A 151 16.34 16.63 12.19
CA ILE A 151 14.99 17.13 11.93
C ILE A 151 15.06 18.54 11.34
N ALA A 152 14.56 18.70 10.11
CA ALA A 152 14.18 19.99 9.57
C ALA A 152 12.74 20.31 10.03
N LEU A 153 12.60 21.11 11.08
CA LEU A 153 11.31 21.64 11.55
C LEU A 153 10.84 22.71 10.57
N CYS A 154 10.06 22.29 9.58
CA CYS A 154 9.62 23.14 8.50
C CYS A 154 8.51 24.08 8.97
N GLY A 155 8.80 25.37 8.95
CA GLY A 155 7.85 26.40 9.32
C GLY A 155 6.79 26.63 8.25
N TYR A 156 5.64 27.18 8.64
CA TYR A 156 4.59 27.53 7.70
C TYR A 156 4.89 28.87 6.99
N THR A 157 4.05 29.22 6.02
CA THR A 157 4.04 30.54 5.39
C THR A 157 2.79 31.33 5.80
N PHE A 158 2.66 32.54 5.26
CA PHE A 158 1.48 33.38 5.42
C PHE A 158 0.25 32.81 4.71
N GLY A 159 -0.94 33.15 5.18
CA GLY A 159 -2.20 32.62 4.66
C GLY A 159 -2.75 33.40 3.46
N GLY A 160 -3.66 32.78 2.71
CA GLY A 160 -4.39 33.38 1.58
C GLY A 160 -5.75 33.97 1.93
N ARG A 161 -6.23 33.76 3.16
CA ARG A 161 -7.60 34.13 3.58
C ARG A 161 -7.65 34.92 4.88
N ASP A 162 -8.38 36.03 4.84
CA ASP A 162 -8.79 36.79 6.03
C ASP A 162 -9.86 36.03 6.83
N ARG A 163 -9.58 35.77 8.12
CA ARG A 163 -10.46 35.03 9.03
C ARG A 163 -11.39 35.95 9.84
N GLY A 164 -11.24 37.27 9.69
CA GLY A 164 -12.02 38.28 10.41
C GLY A 164 -11.69 38.39 11.90
N GLY A 165 -12.45 39.21 12.61
CA GLY A 165 -12.28 39.46 14.06
C GLY A 165 -11.21 40.49 14.42
N CYS A 166 -10.09 40.52 13.70
CA CYS A 166 -8.98 41.48 13.85
C CYS A 166 -8.28 41.68 12.51
N SER A 167 -7.30 42.59 12.44
CA SER A 167 -6.64 42.88 11.16
C SER A 167 -5.84 41.67 10.63
N ILE A 168 -5.61 41.61 9.31
CA ILE A 168 -4.71 40.60 8.70
C ILE A 168 -3.34 40.63 9.40
N CYS A 169 -2.84 41.82 9.71
CA CYS A 169 -1.56 41.99 10.37
C CYS A 169 -1.53 41.35 11.77
N ASP A 170 -2.63 41.47 12.53
CA ASP A 170 -2.73 40.84 13.84
C ASP A 170 -2.80 39.31 13.74
N GLN A 171 -3.61 38.80 12.80
CA GLN A 171 -3.76 37.35 12.57
C GLN A 171 -2.43 36.71 12.18
N GLN A 172 -1.74 37.29 11.19
CA GLN A 172 -0.46 36.78 10.73
C GLN A 172 0.68 37.05 11.72
N GLY A 173 0.60 38.14 12.47
CA GLY A 173 1.52 38.44 13.56
C GLY A 173 1.45 37.40 14.69
N ALA A 174 0.25 36.92 15.03
CA ALA A 174 0.09 35.84 16.00
C ALA A 174 0.70 34.52 15.51
N PHE A 175 0.49 34.19 14.23
CA PHE A 175 1.11 33.02 13.63
C PHE A 175 2.63 33.15 13.53
N ALA A 176 3.16 34.36 13.27
CA ALA A 176 4.60 34.61 13.32
C ALA A 176 5.20 34.39 14.71
N ARG A 177 4.49 34.77 15.79
CA ARG A 177 4.91 34.48 17.17
C ARG A 177 4.90 32.97 17.48
N PHE A 178 3.91 32.24 16.96
CA PHE A 178 3.89 30.78 17.05
C PHE A 178 5.10 30.15 16.33
N GLU A 179 5.42 30.58 15.12
CA GLU A 179 6.59 30.13 14.38
C GLU A 179 7.92 30.52 15.05
N GLN A 180 7.98 31.66 15.75
CA GLN A 180 9.13 32.03 16.59
C GLN A 180 9.29 31.06 17.78
N ALA A 181 8.21 30.58 18.38
CA ALA A 181 8.28 29.60 19.45
C ALA A 181 8.75 28.23 18.94
N LYS A 182 8.31 27.81 17.74
CA LYS A 182 8.84 26.61 17.06
C LYS A 182 10.34 26.74 16.76
N ARG A 183 10.78 27.90 16.28
CA ARG A 183 12.21 28.19 16.12
C ARG A 183 12.96 28.07 17.45
N ALA A 184 12.45 28.67 18.52
CA ALA A 184 13.08 28.61 19.85
C ALA A 184 13.19 27.17 20.38
N LEU A 185 12.20 26.32 20.09
CA LEU A 185 12.26 24.89 20.35
C LEU A 185 13.36 24.19 19.52
N ALA A 186 13.47 24.49 18.23
CA ALA A 186 14.56 23.93 17.42
C ALA A 186 15.94 24.34 17.95
N ASP A 187 16.11 25.62 18.29
CA ASP A 187 17.36 26.16 18.85
C ASP A 187 17.71 25.53 20.24
N SER A 188 16.74 24.95 20.95
CA SER A 188 16.94 24.30 22.25
C SER A 188 17.30 22.81 22.17
N LYS A 189 17.19 22.20 20.98
CA LYS A 189 17.40 20.77 20.76
C LYS A 189 18.58 20.52 19.84
N PRO A 190 19.49 19.58 20.18
CA PRO A 190 20.51 19.14 19.24
C PRO A 190 19.85 18.50 18.02
N ARG A 191 20.47 18.63 16.84
CA ARG A 191 20.03 17.99 15.58
C ARG A 191 18.67 18.46 15.04
N VAL A 192 18.11 19.54 15.58
CA VAL A 192 16.85 20.14 15.10
C VAL A 192 17.13 21.52 14.53
N TYR A 193 16.64 21.76 13.31
CA TYR A 193 16.87 23.00 12.61
C TYR A 193 15.55 23.53 12.07
N TYR A 194 15.24 24.78 12.38
CA TYR A 194 14.01 25.42 11.94
C TYR A 194 14.17 25.98 10.52
N VAL A 195 13.22 25.71 9.63
CA VAL A 195 13.21 26.28 8.28
C VAL A 195 12.17 27.40 8.23
N HIS A 196 12.64 28.64 8.12
CA HIS A 196 11.78 29.82 8.13
C HIS A 196 11.18 30.12 6.74
N ASN A 197 9.84 30.15 6.68
CA ASN A 197 9.09 30.29 5.43
C ASN A 197 8.04 31.43 5.42
N LEU A 198 7.93 32.25 6.47
CA LEU A 198 6.98 33.37 6.52
C LEU A 198 7.38 34.44 5.49
N GLY A 199 6.47 34.71 4.56
CA GLY A 199 6.73 35.61 3.43
C GLY A 199 7.36 34.94 2.21
N LEU A 200 7.75 33.66 2.27
CA LEU A 200 8.35 32.95 1.13
C LEU A 200 7.40 32.94 -0.08
N MET A 201 6.14 32.55 0.13
CA MET A 201 5.16 32.54 -0.97
C MET A 201 4.84 33.95 -1.47
N GLN A 202 4.81 34.94 -0.58
CA GLN A 202 4.62 36.33 -1.00
C GLN A 202 5.78 36.84 -1.86
N TYR A 203 7.02 36.44 -1.54
CA TYR A 203 8.18 36.80 -2.36
C TYR A 203 8.08 36.19 -3.76
N HIS A 204 7.67 34.92 -3.88
CA HIS A 204 7.65 34.24 -5.18
C HIS A 204 6.41 34.53 -6.04
N PHE A 205 5.25 34.71 -5.42
CA PHE A 205 3.97 34.86 -6.12
C PHE A 205 3.35 36.27 -5.99
N GLY A 206 3.87 37.10 -5.08
CA GLY A 206 3.27 38.39 -4.74
C GLY A 206 2.25 38.30 -3.60
N THR A 207 1.59 39.42 -3.35
CA THR A 207 0.54 39.54 -2.31
C THR A 207 -0.82 39.79 -2.96
N SER A 208 -1.91 39.67 -2.18
CA SER A 208 -3.26 39.92 -2.69
C SER A 208 -3.99 41.06 -1.96
N THR A 209 -4.48 40.80 -0.74
CA THR A 209 -5.27 41.74 0.06
C THR A 209 -4.47 42.20 1.28
N PRO A 210 -4.46 43.50 1.65
CA PRO A 210 -5.15 44.61 1.00
C PRO A 210 -4.40 45.19 -0.20
N ILE A 211 -3.11 44.88 -0.33
CA ILE A 211 -2.26 45.40 -1.39
C ILE A 211 -1.83 44.24 -2.28
N ASN A 212 -2.06 44.36 -3.58
CA ASN A 212 -1.55 43.41 -4.58
C ASN A 212 -0.17 43.89 -5.05
N LEU A 213 0.88 43.31 -4.47
CA LEU A 213 2.26 43.56 -4.85
C LEU A 213 2.74 42.44 -5.77
N PRO A 214 3.50 42.75 -6.84
CA PRO A 214 4.06 41.72 -7.70
C PRO A 214 5.15 40.91 -6.96
N PRO A 215 5.52 39.72 -7.46
CA PRO A 215 6.66 38.95 -6.95
C PRO A 215 7.90 39.80 -6.71
N GLN A 216 8.71 39.40 -5.71
CA GLN A 216 9.97 40.01 -5.29
C GLN A 216 9.86 41.45 -4.73
N SER A 217 8.64 41.93 -4.47
CA SER A 217 8.40 43.28 -3.91
C SER A 217 8.43 43.35 -2.39
N VAL A 218 8.41 42.20 -1.72
CA VAL A 218 8.49 42.08 -0.26
C VAL A 218 9.81 41.41 0.14
N PRO A 219 10.30 41.57 1.38
CA PRO A 219 11.55 40.94 1.81
C PRO A 219 11.51 39.41 1.71
N TYR A 220 12.59 38.81 1.24
CA TYR A 220 12.79 37.35 1.32
C TYR A 220 12.99 36.94 2.80
N PRO A 221 12.44 35.81 3.27
CA PRO A 221 12.63 35.37 4.66
C PRO A 221 14.10 35.11 4.98
N GLY A 222 14.56 35.56 6.15
CA GLY A 222 15.91 35.30 6.62
C GLY A 222 16.17 33.81 6.84
N GLY A 223 17.39 33.36 6.51
CA GLY A 223 17.87 31.98 6.71
C GLY A 223 18.69 31.79 8.00
N TYR A 224 19.06 30.55 8.30
CA TYR A 224 19.90 30.21 9.46
C TYR A 224 21.29 30.88 9.37
N PRO A 225 21.90 31.28 10.51
CA PRO A 225 21.40 31.17 11.88
C PRO A 225 20.64 32.41 12.38
N SER A 226 20.68 33.53 11.66
CA SER A 226 20.10 34.80 12.15
C SER A 226 18.58 34.83 11.99
N TYR A 227 18.08 34.23 10.91
CA TYR A 227 16.71 34.31 10.43
C TYR A 227 16.22 35.76 10.25
N ASP A 228 17.12 36.70 9.99
CA ASP A 228 16.78 38.11 9.79
C ASP A 228 16.60 38.41 8.28
N PRO A 229 15.42 38.87 7.83
CA PRO A 229 14.24 39.26 8.61
C PRO A 229 13.34 38.09 9.05
N PHE A 230 12.73 38.22 10.24
CA PHE A 230 11.66 37.36 10.77
C PHE A 230 10.46 38.21 11.23
N PRO A 231 9.28 38.12 10.57
CA PRO A 231 9.05 37.38 9.34
C PRO A 231 9.74 38.04 8.13
N GLY A 232 9.86 37.31 7.02
CA GLY A 232 9.98 37.97 5.72
C GLY A 232 8.63 38.55 5.29
N GLY A 233 8.52 38.96 4.03
CA GLY A 233 7.23 39.34 3.47
C GLY A 233 6.61 40.63 4.04
N ASP A 234 5.31 40.76 3.86
CA ASP A 234 4.45 41.75 4.49
C ASP A 234 3.38 41.04 5.34
N PRO A 235 3.49 41.06 6.69
CA PRO A 235 2.50 40.40 7.56
C PRO A 235 1.12 41.03 7.47
N CYS A 236 1.00 42.27 6.97
CA CYS A 236 -0.29 42.92 6.83
C CYS A 236 -1.01 42.58 5.50
N SER A 237 -0.42 41.73 4.65
CA SER A 237 -1.00 41.30 3.36
C SER A 237 -1.13 39.77 3.26
N LEU A 238 -2.14 39.29 2.53
CA LEU A 238 -2.34 37.86 2.24
C LEU A 238 -1.46 37.40 1.06
N VAL A 239 -1.19 36.10 1.01
CA VAL A 239 -0.49 35.47 -0.11
C VAL A 239 -1.32 35.57 -1.40
N HIS A 240 -0.65 35.67 -2.54
CA HIS A 240 -1.32 35.64 -3.86
C HIS A 240 -1.97 34.27 -4.12
N PRO A 241 -3.24 34.20 -4.61
CA PRO A 241 -3.94 32.93 -4.82
C PRO A 241 -3.22 31.90 -5.67
N ASP A 242 -2.39 32.30 -6.64
CA ASP A 242 -1.61 31.35 -7.47
C ASP A 242 -0.63 30.47 -6.66
N ALA A 243 -0.25 30.90 -5.46
CA ALA A 243 0.56 30.12 -4.55
C ALA A 243 -0.24 29.02 -3.81
N LEU A 244 -1.58 29.02 -3.90
CA LEU A 244 -2.47 28.22 -3.06
C LEU A 244 -3.53 27.53 -3.93
N PHE A 245 -3.67 26.20 -3.87
CA PHE A 245 -4.71 25.53 -4.67
C PHE A 245 -6.12 25.66 -4.06
N ASP A 246 -6.21 25.86 -2.73
CA ASP A 246 -7.46 26.03 -1.98
C ASP A 246 -7.80 27.51 -1.71
N GLY A 247 -6.88 28.43 -2.01
CA GLY A 247 -7.00 29.86 -1.71
C GLY A 247 -6.99 30.19 -0.21
N ASP A 248 -6.60 29.25 0.66
CA ASP A 248 -6.61 29.43 2.11
C ASP A 248 -5.22 29.21 2.72
N ILE A 249 -4.75 27.97 2.81
CA ILE A 249 -3.49 27.63 3.50
C ILE A 249 -2.63 26.60 2.78
N HIS A 250 -3.18 25.82 1.84
CA HIS A 250 -2.46 24.74 1.21
C HIS A 250 -1.83 25.21 -0.10
N LEU A 251 -0.52 24.98 -0.23
CA LEU A 251 0.27 25.49 -1.34
C LEU A 251 -0.07 24.75 -2.63
N SER A 252 -0.04 25.47 -3.76
CA SER A 252 -0.02 24.85 -5.08
C SER A 252 1.23 23.96 -5.23
N GLN A 253 1.25 23.07 -6.22
CA GLN A 253 2.42 22.22 -6.49
C GLN A 253 3.71 23.06 -6.64
N ALA A 254 3.63 24.20 -7.34
CA ALA A 254 4.75 25.14 -7.46
C ALA A 254 5.15 25.75 -6.11
N GLY A 255 4.19 26.07 -5.25
CA GLY A 255 4.46 26.56 -3.90
C GLY A 255 5.15 25.52 -3.02
N TYR A 256 4.70 24.26 -3.04
CA TYR A 256 5.37 23.17 -2.33
C TYR A 256 6.79 22.90 -2.87
N LYS A 257 7.00 22.99 -4.20
CA LYS A 257 8.35 22.88 -4.79
C LYS A 257 9.29 23.96 -4.24
N ILE A 258 8.86 25.21 -4.17
CA ILE A 258 9.64 26.31 -3.58
C ILE A 258 9.92 26.06 -2.09
N LEU A 259 8.93 25.60 -1.34
CA LEU A 259 9.07 25.28 0.09
C LEU A 259 10.09 24.16 0.33
N ALA A 260 10.03 23.08 -0.45
CA ALA A 260 10.97 21.97 -0.35
C ALA A 260 12.38 22.37 -0.82
N GLN A 261 12.50 23.19 -1.88
CA GLN A 261 13.77 23.78 -2.30
C GLN A 261 14.41 24.62 -1.19
N ARG A 262 13.61 25.36 -0.42
CA ARG A 262 14.09 26.10 0.76
C ARG A 262 14.62 25.17 1.85
N CYS A 263 13.94 24.05 2.12
CA CYS A 263 14.42 23.02 3.06
C CYS A 263 15.74 22.39 2.57
N MET A 264 15.84 22.09 1.27
CA MET A 264 17.05 21.58 0.63
C MET A 264 18.21 22.55 0.76
N SER A 265 18.00 23.83 0.42
CA SER A 265 19.07 24.84 0.38
C SER A 265 19.62 25.20 1.76
N GLU A 266 18.76 25.21 2.78
CA GLU A 266 19.20 25.57 4.14
C GLU A 266 19.97 24.42 4.80
N PHE A 267 19.49 23.17 4.64
CA PHE A 267 19.99 22.06 5.43
C PHE A 267 20.09 20.72 4.71
N ILE A 268 19.01 20.27 4.06
CA ILE A 268 18.87 18.87 3.68
C ILE A 268 19.89 18.46 2.60
N ASN A 269 20.21 19.35 1.65
CA ASN A 269 21.19 19.04 0.62
C ASN A 269 22.57 18.72 1.21
N LEU A 270 22.98 19.43 2.26
CA LEU A 270 24.22 19.16 2.97
C LEU A 270 24.15 17.83 3.74
N TRP A 271 23.03 17.54 4.39
CA TRP A 271 22.89 16.31 5.17
C TRP A 271 22.90 15.05 4.32
N LEU A 272 22.26 15.09 3.14
CA LEU A 272 22.23 13.97 2.21
C LEU A 272 23.56 13.72 1.50
N ASP A 273 24.41 14.76 1.44
CA ASP A 273 25.75 14.76 0.86
C ASP A 273 26.82 14.24 1.85
N TYR A 274 26.46 13.92 3.09
CA TYR A 274 27.35 13.19 4.00
C TYR A 274 27.35 11.69 3.69
N PRO A 275 28.53 11.03 3.74
CA PRO A 275 28.62 9.59 3.60
C PRO A 275 27.80 8.90 4.71
N LYS A 276 27.19 7.75 4.41
CA LYS A 276 26.34 7.00 5.34
C LYS A 276 26.56 5.50 5.24
N VAL A 277 26.39 4.76 6.33
CA VAL A 277 26.26 3.30 6.30
C VAL A 277 24.88 2.91 5.79
N TYR A 278 24.82 2.15 4.70
CA TYR A 278 23.56 1.63 4.17
C TYR A 278 23.21 0.27 4.75
N MET A 279 24.20 -0.58 5.02
CA MET A 279 23.94 -1.96 5.42
C MET A 279 25.10 -2.55 6.21
N ILE A 280 24.76 -3.32 7.25
CA ILE A 280 25.64 -4.30 7.89
C ILE A 280 25.02 -5.67 7.66
N LYS A 281 25.67 -6.50 6.85
CA LYS A 281 25.19 -7.83 6.48
C LYS A 281 26.07 -8.89 7.11
N LEU A 282 25.47 -9.80 7.89
CA LEU A 282 26.15 -11.00 8.35
C LEU A 282 26.27 -11.98 7.17
N VAL A 283 27.49 -12.21 6.70
CA VAL A 283 27.79 -13.11 5.56
C VAL A 283 27.94 -14.55 6.03
N SER A 284 28.61 -14.75 7.15
CA SER A 284 28.77 -16.08 7.75
C SER A 284 28.97 -15.99 9.25
N ASN A 285 28.47 -17.00 9.97
CA ASN A 285 28.69 -17.18 11.40
C ASN A 285 29.02 -18.66 11.65
N GLN A 286 30.19 -19.09 11.19
CA GLN A 286 30.62 -20.48 11.21
C GLN A 286 31.99 -20.59 11.88
N GLY A 287 32.14 -21.58 12.77
CA GLY A 287 33.37 -21.76 13.53
C GLY A 287 33.54 -20.72 14.64
N GLU A 288 34.75 -20.17 14.78
CA GLU A 288 35.11 -19.20 15.83
C GLU A 288 34.88 -17.74 15.40
N ASN A 289 34.47 -17.48 14.16
CA ASN A 289 34.36 -16.13 13.60
C ASN A 289 32.97 -15.85 13.00
N ALA A 290 32.51 -14.61 13.20
CA ALA A 290 31.43 -14.02 12.44
C ALA A 290 32.03 -13.02 11.42
N VAL A 291 31.57 -13.10 10.17
CA VAL A 291 32.03 -12.25 9.07
C VAL A 291 30.90 -11.36 8.62
N PHE A 292 31.14 -10.06 8.64
CA PHE A 292 30.21 -9.02 8.21
C PHE A 292 30.72 -8.30 6.97
N GLU A 293 29.80 -7.85 6.14
CA GLU A 293 30.02 -6.86 5.10
C GLU A 293 29.31 -5.57 5.50
N VAL A 294 30.07 -4.46 5.50
CA VAL A 294 29.58 -3.12 5.80
C VAL A 294 29.63 -2.30 4.52
N THR A 295 28.47 -1.82 4.08
CA THR A 295 28.31 -1.06 2.83
C THR A 295 28.01 0.40 3.14
N PHE A 296 28.85 1.29 2.63
CA PHE A 296 28.67 2.74 2.70
C PHE A 296 27.92 3.26 1.46
N SER A 297 27.37 4.47 1.53
CA SER A 297 26.66 5.16 0.44
C SER A 297 27.58 5.48 -0.73
N GLU A 298 28.84 5.75 -0.43
CA GLU A 298 29.89 6.16 -1.35
C GLU A 298 31.27 5.64 -0.89
N ALA A 299 32.32 6.01 -1.63
CA ALA A 299 33.68 5.64 -1.28
C ALA A 299 34.18 6.45 -0.08
N VAL A 300 34.61 5.77 0.98
CA VAL A 300 35.17 6.34 2.21
C VAL A 300 36.58 5.84 2.50
N SER A 301 37.32 6.61 3.29
CA SER A 301 38.65 6.27 3.81
C SER A 301 38.69 6.39 5.34
N GLY A 302 39.76 5.92 5.98
CA GLY A 302 39.90 5.98 7.44
C GLY A 302 39.34 4.77 8.20
N VAL A 303 38.59 3.89 7.51
CA VAL A 303 37.94 2.72 8.12
C VAL A 303 38.96 1.71 8.67
N ASP A 304 38.97 1.53 9.98
CA ASP A 304 39.78 0.51 10.67
C ASP A 304 39.03 -0.18 11.81
N THR A 305 39.72 -0.94 12.67
CA THR A 305 39.07 -1.69 13.77
C THR A 305 38.49 -0.83 14.88
N ASP A 306 38.98 0.41 15.05
CA ASP A 306 38.51 1.29 16.12
C ASP A 306 37.13 1.89 15.80
N ASP A 307 36.68 1.79 14.54
CA ASP A 307 35.38 2.25 14.07
C ASP A 307 34.24 1.24 14.28
N PHE A 308 34.51 0.09 14.90
CA PHE A 308 33.52 -0.97 15.05
C PHE A 308 33.46 -1.50 16.48
N VAL A 309 32.25 -1.89 16.89
CA VAL A 309 32.01 -2.62 18.14
C VAL A 309 31.10 -3.79 17.85
N ALA A 310 31.52 -4.99 18.25
CA ALA A 310 30.69 -6.19 18.14
C ALA A 310 30.18 -6.63 19.51
N LYS A 311 28.95 -7.14 19.56
CA LYS A 311 28.29 -7.64 20.78
C LYS A 311 27.58 -8.96 20.53
N ASP A 312 27.48 -9.78 21.57
CA ASP A 312 26.55 -10.91 21.59
C ASP A 312 25.13 -10.47 21.99
N SER A 313 24.17 -11.40 21.94
CA SER A 313 22.77 -11.10 22.28
C SER A 313 22.56 -10.66 23.75
N ASN A 314 23.54 -10.92 24.62
CA ASN A 314 23.56 -10.49 26.02
C ASN A 314 24.32 -9.18 26.24
N GLN A 315 24.63 -8.45 25.16
CA GLN A 315 25.36 -7.17 25.16
C GLN A 315 26.82 -7.27 25.62
N ASN A 316 27.42 -8.46 25.66
CA ASN A 316 28.85 -8.61 25.95
C ASN A 316 29.66 -8.25 24.70
N THR A 317 30.66 -7.40 24.87
CA THR A 317 31.57 -7.02 23.77
C THR A 317 32.40 -8.21 23.28
N LEU A 318 32.50 -8.35 21.97
CA LEU A 318 33.30 -9.36 21.29
C LEU A 318 34.52 -8.71 20.62
N PRO A 319 35.68 -9.39 20.59
CA PRO A 319 36.88 -8.83 19.98
C PRO A 319 36.81 -8.83 18.46
N LEU A 320 37.27 -7.75 17.83
CA LEU A 320 37.48 -7.68 16.40
C LEU A 320 38.80 -8.35 16.01
N VAL A 321 38.80 -9.00 14.85
CA VAL A 321 39.96 -9.70 14.29
C VAL A 321 40.62 -8.85 13.20
N SER A 322 39.83 -8.36 12.25
CA SER A 322 40.34 -7.57 11.13
C SER A 322 39.24 -6.80 10.41
N VAL A 323 39.62 -5.68 9.81
CA VAL A 323 38.83 -4.90 8.86
C VAL A 323 39.60 -4.84 7.55
N SER A 324 38.93 -5.08 6.42
CA SER A 324 39.55 -5.01 5.11
C SER A 324 38.61 -4.45 4.05
N ASN A 325 39.16 -3.62 3.18
CA ASN A 325 38.46 -3.14 2.00
C ASN A 325 38.30 -4.28 0.99
N ILE A 326 37.07 -4.55 0.56
CA ILE A 326 36.81 -5.62 -0.41
C ILE A 326 36.24 -5.10 -1.73
N GLN A 327 35.68 -3.89 -1.75
CA GLN A 327 35.15 -3.31 -2.97
C GLN A 327 35.17 -1.78 -2.95
N GLY A 328 36.07 -1.19 -3.75
CA GLY A 328 35.99 0.20 -4.20
C GLY A 328 35.90 1.26 -3.10
N ASN A 329 36.43 1.01 -1.91
CA ASN A 329 36.28 1.92 -0.76
C ASN A 329 34.84 2.13 -0.29
N LYS A 330 33.91 1.30 -0.76
CA LYS A 330 32.48 1.36 -0.43
C LYS A 330 32.02 0.16 0.39
N VAL A 331 32.65 -1.00 0.22
CA VAL A 331 32.32 -2.22 0.97
C VAL A 331 33.55 -2.73 1.72
N TYR A 332 33.38 -2.93 3.02
CA TYR A 332 34.40 -3.43 3.94
C TYR A 332 33.95 -4.73 4.58
N GLN A 333 34.87 -5.68 4.68
CA GLN A 333 34.69 -6.91 5.44
C GLN A 333 35.21 -6.72 6.86
N VAL A 334 34.39 -7.05 7.85
CA VAL A 334 34.73 -7.02 9.27
C VAL A 334 34.63 -8.43 9.84
N ILE A 335 35.73 -8.92 10.43
CA ILE A 335 35.78 -10.23 11.06
C ILE A 335 35.75 -10.04 12.57
N VAL A 336 34.77 -10.66 13.22
CA VAL A 336 34.58 -10.66 14.67
C VAL A 336 34.89 -12.06 15.20
N ASN A 337 35.64 -12.14 16.30
CA ASN A 337 35.81 -13.40 17.01
C ASN A 337 34.53 -13.69 17.84
N ALA A 338 33.80 -14.71 17.45
CA ALA A 338 32.56 -15.16 18.07
C ALA A 338 32.77 -16.26 19.13
N THR A 339 34.02 -16.59 19.46
CA THR A 339 34.33 -17.59 20.49
C THR A 339 33.77 -17.17 21.84
N GLY A 340 32.86 -17.96 22.38
CA GLY A 340 32.22 -17.68 23.67
C GLY A 340 31.05 -16.69 23.59
N ALA A 341 30.58 -16.33 22.39
CA ALA A 341 29.34 -15.58 22.24
C ALA A 341 28.16 -16.34 22.88
N THR A 342 27.33 -15.62 23.63
CA THR A 342 26.17 -16.19 24.33
C THR A 342 24.87 -15.63 23.75
N GLY A 343 23.80 -16.44 23.74
CA GLY A 343 22.47 -15.98 23.33
C GLY A 343 22.13 -16.08 21.82
N GLY A 344 23.06 -16.53 20.98
CA GLY A 344 22.75 -17.07 19.65
C GLY A 344 22.95 -16.12 18.45
N SER A 345 23.31 -14.85 18.64
CA SER A 345 23.65 -13.94 17.55
C SER A 345 24.84 -13.03 17.88
N VAL A 346 25.51 -12.56 16.83
CA VAL A 346 26.52 -11.49 16.88
C VAL A 346 25.95 -10.29 16.16
N ILE A 347 26.04 -9.11 16.78
CA ILE A 347 25.60 -7.83 16.24
C ILE A 347 26.84 -6.95 16.10
N LEU A 348 27.02 -6.33 14.95
CA LEU A 348 28.09 -5.38 14.70
C LEU A 348 27.53 -3.95 14.63
N GLY A 349 28.19 -2.99 15.27
CA GLY A 349 27.91 -1.58 15.13
C GLY A 349 29.08 -0.83 14.53
N VAL A 350 28.80 0.16 13.70
CA VAL A 350 29.74 1.22 13.32
C VAL A 350 29.69 2.30 14.39
N VAL A 351 30.84 2.71 14.89
CA VAL A 351 31.01 3.79 15.87
C VAL A 351 31.82 4.88 15.21
N ASP A 352 31.18 6.00 14.95
CA ASP A 352 31.76 7.13 14.25
C ASP A 352 32.50 8.06 15.21
N ASN A 353 33.71 8.42 14.81
CA ASN A 353 34.63 9.30 15.53
C ASN A 353 35.18 10.41 14.62
N ASP A 354 34.49 10.71 13.51
CA ASP A 354 34.90 11.63 12.43
C ASP A 354 36.16 11.21 11.64
N THR A 355 36.73 10.03 11.88
CA THR A 355 37.91 9.57 11.10
C THR A 355 37.53 8.90 9.78
N ILE A 356 36.31 8.37 9.67
CA ILE A 356 35.76 7.87 8.40
C ILE A 356 35.29 9.07 7.57
N VAL A 357 35.94 9.30 6.43
CA VAL A 357 35.64 10.46 5.56
C VAL A 357 35.46 10.07 4.10
N ASP A 358 34.62 10.82 3.38
CA ASP A 358 34.48 10.74 1.92
C ASP A 358 35.73 11.25 1.17
N THR A 359 35.66 11.27 -0.16
CA THR A 359 36.74 11.78 -1.01
C THR A 359 36.95 13.30 -0.94
N THR A 360 36.00 14.04 -0.37
CA THR A 360 36.05 15.49 -0.16
C THR A 360 36.46 15.89 1.26
N GLY A 361 36.61 14.91 2.16
CA GLY A 361 36.95 15.09 3.56
C GLY A 361 35.76 15.29 4.51
N LYS A 362 34.53 15.02 4.06
CA LYS A 362 33.34 15.06 4.92
C LYS A 362 33.23 13.78 5.75
N PRO A 363 33.02 13.88 7.07
CA PRO A 363 32.90 12.73 7.95
C PRO A 363 31.58 11.96 7.79
N LEU A 364 31.59 10.69 8.21
CA LEU A 364 30.44 9.78 8.21
C LEU A 364 29.27 10.35 9.00
N GLY A 365 28.13 10.52 8.33
CA GLY A 365 26.93 11.08 8.96
C GLY A 365 27.00 12.58 9.25
N GLY A 366 28.07 13.28 8.87
CA GLY A 366 28.29 14.70 9.14
C GLY A 366 29.20 14.95 10.35
N PRO A 367 29.64 16.20 10.57
CA PRO A 367 30.63 16.50 11.58
C PRO A 367 30.09 16.30 13.00
N GLY A 368 30.93 15.76 13.87
CA GLY A 368 30.75 15.76 15.31
C GLY A 368 30.73 14.36 15.92
N THR A 369 31.56 14.16 16.94
CA THR A 369 31.57 12.92 17.73
C THR A 369 30.49 12.95 18.82
N GLY A 370 29.28 12.48 18.50
CA GLY A 370 28.20 12.18 19.46
C GLY A 370 26.83 12.80 19.18
N ASN A 371 25.92 12.74 20.17
CA ASN A 371 24.49 13.01 19.98
C ASN A 371 24.11 14.49 19.72
N ALA A 372 25.06 15.42 19.83
CA ALA A 372 24.78 16.87 19.79
C ALA A 372 24.60 17.43 18.38
N GLU A 373 25.39 16.97 17.41
CA GLU A 373 25.30 17.39 15.99
C GLU A 373 24.87 16.23 15.07
N GLY A 374 24.72 15.03 15.65
CA GLY A 374 24.45 13.77 14.96
C GLY A 374 25.76 13.12 14.52
N ASN A 375 25.89 11.81 14.74
CA ASN A 375 27.07 11.04 14.38
C ASN A 375 26.73 9.91 13.41
N GLY A 376 27.73 9.40 12.69
CA GLY A 376 27.59 8.30 11.73
C GLY A 376 27.33 6.92 12.34
N ASP A 377 26.99 6.82 13.63
CA ASP A 377 26.78 5.54 14.32
C ASP A 377 25.66 4.73 13.66
N PHE A 378 25.91 3.43 13.46
CA PHE A 378 24.96 2.57 12.77
C PHE A 378 24.96 1.15 13.34
N TRP A 379 23.79 0.67 13.77
CA TRP A 379 23.65 -0.62 14.50
C TRP A 379 22.67 -1.60 13.85
N TYR A 380 22.05 -1.24 12.72
CA TYR A 380 21.11 -2.12 12.05
C TYR A 380 21.86 -3.26 11.34
N ASN A 381 21.58 -4.51 11.72
CA ASN A 381 22.15 -5.71 11.12
C ASN A 381 21.04 -6.46 10.38
N GLY A 382 21.17 -6.56 9.05
CA GLY A 382 20.14 -7.16 8.21
C GLY A 382 20.06 -6.49 6.85
N GLU A 383 19.23 -7.05 5.99
CA GLU A 383 18.86 -6.47 4.70
C GLU A 383 17.57 -5.68 4.86
N TRP A 384 17.45 -4.59 4.11
CA TRP A 384 16.22 -3.86 3.93
C TRP A 384 15.96 -3.76 2.44
N GLU A 385 14.68 -3.76 2.07
CA GLU A 385 14.25 -3.61 0.68
C GLU A 385 13.34 -2.40 0.57
N TYR A 386 13.55 -1.63 -0.49
CA TYR A 386 12.71 -0.49 -0.80
C TYR A 386 12.44 -0.44 -2.30
N HIS A 387 11.17 -0.27 -2.62
CA HIS A 387 10.72 0.01 -3.97
C HIS A 387 9.86 1.26 -3.90
N ASP A 388 10.25 2.28 -4.67
CA ASP A 388 9.38 3.43 -4.84
C ASP A 388 8.16 3.04 -5.67
N PHE A 389 7.00 3.61 -5.36
CA PHE A 389 5.87 3.51 -6.27
C PHE A 389 6.01 4.56 -7.36
N VAL A 390 5.84 4.11 -8.59
CA VAL A 390 5.95 4.94 -9.79
C VAL A 390 4.63 4.97 -10.53
N ARG A 391 4.41 6.03 -11.29
CA ARG A 391 3.25 6.08 -12.19
C ARG A 391 3.51 5.14 -13.36
N TYR A 392 2.60 4.22 -13.58
CA TYR A 392 2.59 3.34 -14.75
C TYR A 392 1.69 3.92 -15.84
N PRO A 393 1.76 3.43 -17.09
CA PRO A 393 0.77 3.80 -18.09
C PRO A 393 -0.67 3.53 -17.61
N ASP A 394 -1.64 4.33 -18.04
CA ASP A 394 -3.01 4.30 -17.50
C ASP A 394 -3.75 2.96 -17.66
N TYR A 395 -3.33 2.11 -18.61
CA TYR A 395 -3.88 0.76 -18.79
C TYR A 395 -3.39 -0.25 -17.75
N GLU A 396 -2.34 0.05 -16.97
CA GLU A 396 -1.85 -0.79 -15.87
C GLU A 396 -2.68 -0.49 -14.59
N ILE A 397 -3.98 -0.79 -14.63
CA ILE A 397 -4.95 -0.36 -13.61
C ILE A 397 -4.55 -0.83 -12.21
N GLU A 398 -4.11 -2.08 -12.08
CA GLU A 398 -3.62 -2.65 -10.81
C GLU A 398 -2.42 -1.89 -10.25
N MET A 399 -1.47 -1.49 -11.11
CA MET A 399 -0.33 -0.67 -10.67
C MET A 399 -0.79 0.73 -10.25
N GLY A 400 -1.82 1.26 -10.92
CA GLY A 400 -2.54 2.46 -10.48
C GLY A 400 -3.17 2.28 -9.10
N MET A 401 -3.78 1.14 -8.80
CA MET A 401 -4.34 0.84 -7.48
C MET A 401 -3.25 0.77 -6.39
N TRP A 402 -2.11 0.13 -6.66
CA TRP A 402 -0.97 0.16 -5.73
C TRP A 402 -0.47 1.58 -5.46
N TYR A 403 -0.33 2.40 -6.52
CA TYR A 403 0.02 3.81 -6.37
C TYR A 403 -1.01 4.53 -5.49
N LEU A 404 -2.29 4.33 -5.79
CA LEU A 404 -3.39 4.96 -5.06
C LEU A 404 -3.38 4.56 -3.59
N HIS A 405 -3.21 3.27 -3.29
CA HIS A 405 -3.15 2.73 -1.94
C HIS A 405 -2.01 3.36 -1.13
N GLU A 406 -0.78 3.36 -1.67
CA GLU A 406 0.39 3.94 -0.99
C GLU A 406 0.30 5.46 -0.84
N ASN A 407 -0.32 6.16 -1.80
CA ASN A 407 -0.45 7.61 -1.71
C ASN A 407 -1.61 8.02 -0.79
N LEU A 408 -2.73 7.29 -0.79
CA LEU A 408 -3.92 7.59 0.02
C LEU A 408 -3.82 7.22 1.48
N SER A 409 -2.84 6.42 1.91
CA SER A 409 -2.74 6.05 3.32
C SER A 409 -2.55 7.26 4.24
N ALA A 410 -1.90 8.32 3.75
CA ALA A 410 -1.79 9.62 4.41
C ALA A 410 -3.15 10.35 4.60
N TYR A 411 -4.14 9.96 3.80
CA TYR A 411 -5.44 10.62 3.65
C TYR A 411 -6.59 9.83 4.28
N TYR A 412 -6.39 8.58 4.70
CA TYR A 412 -7.47 7.74 5.27
C TYR A 412 -8.15 8.38 6.48
N VAL A 413 -7.44 9.20 7.27
CA VAL A 413 -8.02 9.98 8.38
C VAL A 413 -9.15 10.91 7.94
N LEU A 414 -9.13 11.39 6.68
CA LEU A 414 -10.19 12.25 6.14
C LEU A 414 -11.49 11.48 5.87
N LEU A 415 -11.43 10.15 5.80
CA LEU A 415 -12.60 9.29 5.64
C LEU A 415 -13.32 9.03 6.98
N GLY A 416 -12.75 9.50 8.09
CA GLY A 416 -13.24 9.26 9.45
C GLY A 416 -12.94 7.86 9.96
N GLU A 417 -13.05 7.64 11.27
CA GLU A 417 -12.76 6.36 11.92
C GLU A 417 -13.60 5.20 11.34
N GLN A 418 -14.87 5.47 10.99
CA GLN A 418 -15.77 4.48 10.38
C GLN A 418 -15.58 4.28 8.86
N GLY A 419 -14.86 5.18 8.19
CA GLY A 419 -14.58 5.09 6.74
C GLY A 419 -13.22 4.47 6.43
N ALA A 420 -12.30 4.45 7.40
CA ALA A 420 -11.02 3.76 7.29
C ALA A 420 -11.14 2.25 7.59
N GLU A 421 -12.05 1.85 8.48
CA GLU A 421 -12.35 0.45 8.77
C GLU A 421 -13.21 -0.18 7.64
N GLY A 422 -12.56 -0.66 6.59
CA GLY A 422 -13.22 -1.44 5.52
C GLY A 422 -13.01 -0.93 4.10
N LEU A 423 -12.39 0.23 3.91
CA LEU A 423 -12.01 0.74 2.60
C LEU A 423 -10.50 0.54 2.37
N SER A 424 -10.14 -0.41 1.49
CA SER A 424 -8.77 -0.64 1.06
C SER A 424 -8.70 -0.54 -0.46
N PHE A 425 -7.76 0.26 -0.97
CA PHE A 425 -7.41 0.27 -2.40
C PHE A 425 -6.29 -0.73 -2.73
N SER A 426 -5.88 -1.57 -1.77
CA SER A 426 -4.89 -2.62 -2.02
C SER A 426 -5.46 -3.61 -3.04
N PRO A 427 -4.75 -3.91 -4.14
CA PRO A 427 -5.18 -4.93 -5.11
C PRO A 427 -5.48 -6.30 -4.49
N GLU A 428 -4.90 -6.61 -3.34
CA GLU A 428 -5.08 -7.89 -2.66
C GLU A 428 -6.36 -7.96 -1.81
N GLU A 429 -7.00 -6.82 -1.55
CA GLU A 429 -8.12 -6.68 -0.60
C GLU A 429 -9.34 -5.96 -1.19
N CYS A 430 -9.14 -5.10 -2.19
CA CYS A 430 -10.17 -4.24 -2.78
C CYS A 430 -11.24 -5.06 -3.51
N ASP A 431 -12.48 -4.97 -3.04
CA ASP A 431 -13.71 -5.53 -3.63
C ASP A 431 -14.86 -4.53 -3.38
N LEU A 432 -14.89 -3.45 -4.17
CA LEU A 432 -15.82 -2.34 -3.99
C LEU A 432 -17.11 -2.52 -4.81
N ASN A 433 -17.06 -3.23 -5.94
CA ASN A 433 -18.21 -3.36 -6.82
C ASN A 433 -19.18 -4.47 -6.39
N GLY A 434 -20.36 -4.08 -5.90
CA GLY A 434 -21.45 -5.00 -5.60
C GLY A 434 -21.65 -5.23 -4.10
N GLY A 435 -22.53 -6.16 -3.77
CA GLY A 435 -22.88 -6.46 -2.38
C GLY A 435 -23.77 -5.42 -1.71
N GLN A 436 -23.71 -5.36 -0.37
CA GLN A 436 -24.39 -4.36 0.45
C GLN A 436 -23.38 -3.30 0.91
N ILE A 437 -23.83 -2.05 0.88
CA ILE A 437 -23.13 -0.92 1.52
C ILE A 437 -23.83 -0.67 2.86
N SER A 438 -23.18 -1.02 3.96
CA SER A 438 -23.50 -0.45 5.27
C SER A 438 -22.81 0.91 5.36
N ILE A 439 -23.44 1.89 6.02
CA ILE A 439 -22.88 3.25 6.21
C ILE A 439 -22.51 3.53 7.67
N GLU A 440 -22.81 2.62 8.60
CA GLU A 440 -22.45 2.74 10.03
C GLU A 440 -22.08 1.35 10.63
N PRO A 441 -20.82 0.90 10.54
CA PRO A 441 -19.68 1.51 9.81
C PRO A 441 -19.78 1.31 8.29
N ILE A 442 -18.89 1.96 7.51
CA ILE A 442 -18.83 1.76 6.06
C ILE A 442 -18.32 0.35 5.77
N ILE A 443 -19.22 -0.58 5.48
CA ILE A 443 -18.85 -1.95 5.08
C ILE A 443 -19.34 -2.13 3.65
N ILE A 444 -18.39 -2.35 2.75
CA ILE A 444 -18.67 -2.74 1.37
C ILE A 444 -18.42 -4.25 1.32
N SER A 445 -19.49 -5.03 1.16
CA SER A 445 -19.35 -6.49 1.15
C SER A 445 -18.82 -7.05 -0.18
N GLY A 446 -18.75 -6.21 -1.21
CA GLY A 446 -18.25 -6.61 -2.52
C GLY A 446 -19.13 -7.63 -3.24
N ASN A 447 -18.69 -8.06 -4.43
CA ASN A 447 -19.32 -9.16 -5.15
C ASN A 447 -18.61 -10.52 -4.92
N GLY A 448 -17.49 -10.52 -4.19
CA GLY A 448 -16.65 -11.68 -3.91
C GLY A 448 -15.49 -11.87 -4.89
N MET A 449 -15.35 -10.99 -5.90
CA MET A 449 -14.26 -10.96 -6.87
C MET A 449 -13.41 -9.73 -6.57
N LEU A 450 -12.09 -9.92 -6.45
CA LEU A 450 -11.19 -8.79 -6.24
C LEU A 450 -11.21 -7.87 -7.46
N ASP A 451 -11.43 -6.57 -7.27
CA ASP A 451 -11.55 -5.58 -8.36
C ASP A 451 -10.29 -5.61 -9.24
N ALA A 452 -9.11 -5.77 -8.62
CA ALA A 452 -7.84 -5.86 -9.33
C ALA A 452 -7.76 -7.05 -10.28
N LEU A 453 -8.40 -8.17 -9.95
CA LEU A 453 -8.45 -9.35 -10.81
C LEU A 453 -9.43 -9.15 -11.96
N GLU A 454 -10.57 -8.49 -11.73
CA GLU A 454 -11.48 -8.06 -12.80
C GLU A 454 -10.77 -7.10 -13.77
N PHE A 455 -10.02 -6.12 -13.26
CA PHE A 455 -9.21 -5.21 -14.06
C PHE A 455 -8.03 -5.88 -14.77
N ALA A 456 -7.53 -6.99 -14.24
CA ALA A 456 -6.48 -7.77 -14.89
C ALA A 456 -6.96 -8.32 -16.24
N LEU A 457 -8.23 -8.72 -16.39
CA LEU A 457 -8.77 -9.18 -17.68
C LEU A 457 -8.73 -8.06 -18.73
N ILE A 458 -9.16 -6.86 -18.34
CA ILE A 458 -9.10 -5.67 -19.21
C ILE A 458 -7.64 -5.39 -19.60
N THR A 459 -6.74 -5.41 -18.62
CA THR A 459 -5.31 -5.12 -18.81
C THR A 459 -4.64 -6.14 -19.74
N GLU A 460 -4.91 -7.43 -19.58
CA GLU A 460 -4.35 -8.48 -20.42
C GLU A 460 -4.87 -8.37 -21.86
N CYS A 461 -6.19 -8.17 -22.05
CA CYS A 461 -6.76 -7.91 -23.37
C CYS A 461 -6.21 -6.63 -24.02
N TYR A 462 -5.94 -5.59 -23.22
CA TYR A 462 -5.33 -4.37 -23.70
C TYR A 462 -3.89 -4.58 -24.18
N LYS A 463 -3.10 -5.43 -23.51
CA LYS A 463 -1.67 -5.61 -23.82
C LYS A 463 -1.42 -6.65 -24.92
N ASN A 464 -2.21 -7.72 -24.93
CA ASN A 464 -1.98 -8.88 -25.78
C ASN A 464 -2.70 -8.74 -27.14
N GLN A 465 -1.94 -8.44 -28.18
CA GLN A 465 -2.46 -8.24 -29.54
C GLN A 465 -3.02 -9.50 -30.19
N ASP A 466 -2.68 -10.69 -29.65
CA ASP A 466 -3.11 -11.97 -30.19
C ASP A 466 -4.52 -12.38 -29.70
N ILE A 467 -5.11 -11.66 -28.75
CA ILE A 467 -6.45 -11.94 -28.24
C ILE A 467 -7.52 -11.51 -29.26
N ASP A 468 -8.21 -12.50 -29.83
CA ASP A 468 -9.40 -12.32 -30.67
C ASP A 468 -10.37 -13.52 -30.53
N PHE A 469 -11.36 -13.36 -29.66
CA PHE A 469 -12.43 -14.34 -29.41
C PHE A 469 -13.75 -13.97 -30.13
N THR A 470 -13.73 -12.98 -31.01
CA THR A 470 -14.96 -12.44 -31.65
C THR A 470 -15.73 -13.50 -32.45
N SER A 471 -15.04 -14.51 -32.98
CA SER A 471 -15.66 -15.63 -33.70
C SER A 471 -16.56 -16.52 -32.84
N ARG A 472 -16.36 -16.51 -31.52
CA ARG A 472 -17.16 -17.26 -30.53
C ARG A 472 -18.11 -16.35 -29.73
N GLY A 473 -18.05 -15.04 -29.97
CA GLY A 473 -18.84 -14.05 -29.24
C GLY A 473 -18.11 -13.40 -28.06
N GLY A 474 -16.82 -13.71 -27.84
CA GLY A 474 -15.97 -13.09 -26.83
C GLY A 474 -15.30 -11.79 -27.32
N VAL A 475 -14.38 -11.27 -26.50
CA VAL A 475 -13.69 -9.99 -26.69
C VAL A 475 -12.49 -10.08 -27.64
N SER A 476 -12.02 -8.94 -28.14
CA SER A 476 -10.72 -8.84 -28.80
C SER A 476 -9.90 -7.68 -28.25
N HIS A 477 -8.59 -7.74 -28.45
CA HIS A 477 -7.66 -6.66 -28.15
C HIS A 477 -8.15 -5.31 -28.67
N GLN A 478 -8.61 -5.24 -29.92
CA GLN A 478 -9.04 -3.99 -30.53
C GLN A 478 -10.31 -3.42 -29.90
N ILE A 479 -11.25 -4.28 -29.48
CA ILE A 479 -12.46 -3.84 -28.76
C ILE A 479 -12.05 -3.22 -27.41
N THR A 480 -11.18 -3.91 -26.67
CA THR A 480 -10.70 -3.46 -25.35
C THR A 480 -9.93 -2.14 -25.44
N VAL A 481 -8.95 -2.04 -26.35
CA VAL A 481 -8.15 -0.81 -26.52
C VAL A 481 -9.02 0.39 -26.86
N ASN A 482 -10.01 0.21 -27.76
CA ASN A 482 -10.90 1.30 -28.17
C ASN A 482 -11.78 1.78 -27.00
N ALA A 483 -12.38 0.85 -26.26
CA ALA A 483 -13.26 1.18 -25.15
C ALA A 483 -12.48 1.78 -23.97
N PHE A 484 -11.38 1.15 -23.56
CA PHE A 484 -10.61 1.61 -22.41
C PHE A 484 -9.95 2.96 -22.66
N ASN A 485 -9.37 3.20 -23.85
CA ASN A 485 -8.79 4.52 -24.16
C ASN A 485 -9.87 5.63 -24.19
N HIS A 486 -11.06 5.35 -24.73
CA HIS A 486 -12.20 6.28 -24.66
C HIS A 486 -12.60 6.57 -23.21
N ASN A 487 -12.76 5.51 -22.41
CA ASN A 487 -13.15 5.62 -21.00
C ASN A 487 -12.10 6.37 -20.19
N MET A 488 -10.81 6.10 -20.38
CA MET A 488 -9.73 6.77 -19.66
C MET A 488 -9.68 8.26 -20.01
N GLN A 489 -9.72 8.61 -21.29
CA GLN A 489 -9.75 10.02 -21.71
C GLN A 489 -10.94 10.77 -21.13
N ARG A 490 -12.13 10.13 -21.13
CA ARG A 490 -13.32 10.72 -20.54
C ARG A 490 -13.21 10.84 -19.02
N MET A 491 -12.65 9.83 -18.35
CA MET A 491 -12.48 9.81 -16.90
C MET A 491 -11.51 10.89 -16.42
N ILE A 492 -10.39 11.08 -17.14
CA ILE A 492 -9.46 12.20 -16.86
C ILE A 492 -10.19 13.54 -16.98
N TYR A 493 -10.98 13.73 -18.03
CA TYR A 493 -11.79 14.94 -18.19
C TYR A 493 -12.79 15.14 -17.04
N ASP A 494 -13.53 14.09 -16.67
CA ASP A 494 -14.52 14.16 -15.59
C ASP A 494 -13.85 14.37 -14.21
N CYS A 495 -12.62 13.90 -14.01
CA CYS A 495 -11.83 14.11 -12.81
C CYS A 495 -11.04 15.45 -12.80
N GLY A 496 -11.39 16.40 -13.67
CA GLY A 496 -10.80 17.76 -13.66
C GLY A 496 -9.59 17.95 -14.57
N GLY A 497 -9.24 16.97 -15.40
CA GLY A 497 -8.16 17.01 -16.37
C GLY A 497 -6.80 16.54 -15.84
N GLU A 498 -5.81 16.44 -16.72
CA GLU A 498 -4.45 15.95 -16.40
C GLU A 498 -3.72 16.83 -15.37
N ASN A 499 -4.08 18.12 -15.30
CA ASN A 499 -3.53 19.07 -14.32
C ASN A 499 -4.46 19.23 -13.09
N GLY A 500 -5.54 18.46 -13.01
CA GLY A 500 -6.49 18.48 -11.91
C GLY A 500 -5.94 17.80 -10.66
N VAL A 501 -6.51 18.14 -9.50
CA VAL A 501 -6.09 17.59 -8.19
C VAL A 501 -6.19 16.06 -8.18
N VAL A 502 -7.25 15.49 -8.74
CA VAL A 502 -7.46 14.02 -8.73
C VAL A 502 -6.36 13.30 -9.49
N TYR A 503 -6.06 13.71 -10.72
CA TYR A 503 -5.05 13.03 -11.54
C TYR A 503 -3.61 13.27 -11.03
N THR A 504 -3.37 14.42 -10.40
CA THR A 504 -2.04 14.77 -9.89
C THR A 504 -1.74 14.15 -8.53
N ILE A 505 -2.69 14.15 -7.59
CA ILE A 505 -2.53 13.68 -6.21
C ILE A 505 -3.04 12.23 -6.08
N PHE A 506 -4.25 11.96 -6.53
CA PHE A 506 -4.90 10.65 -6.41
C PHE A 506 -4.73 9.82 -7.69
N TYR A 507 -3.53 9.84 -8.25
CA TYR A 507 -3.18 9.01 -9.40
C TYR A 507 -3.49 7.53 -9.09
N GLY A 508 -4.06 6.81 -10.04
CA GLY A 508 -4.65 5.49 -9.84
C GLY A 508 -6.17 5.53 -9.70
N LEU A 509 -6.74 6.58 -9.10
CA LEU A 509 -8.20 6.69 -8.96
C LEU A 509 -8.89 6.80 -10.33
N PRO A 510 -8.50 7.69 -11.26
CA PRO A 510 -9.11 7.73 -12.59
C PRO A 510 -8.99 6.42 -13.37
N GLN A 511 -7.87 5.70 -13.24
CA GLN A 511 -7.64 4.40 -13.88
C GLN A 511 -8.62 3.36 -13.33
N MET A 512 -8.77 3.30 -12.00
CA MET A 512 -9.73 2.42 -11.33
C MET A 512 -11.17 2.73 -11.75
N LEU A 513 -11.56 4.03 -11.76
CA LEU A 513 -12.90 4.43 -12.17
C LEU A 513 -13.18 4.15 -13.65
N ALA A 514 -12.19 4.31 -14.53
CA ALA A 514 -12.29 3.91 -15.94
C ALA A 514 -12.38 2.38 -16.10
N GLY A 515 -11.69 1.63 -15.23
CA GLY A 515 -11.82 0.18 -15.10
C GLY A 515 -13.27 -0.22 -14.80
N TYR A 516 -13.89 0.36 -13.78
CA TYR A 516 -15.32 0.12 -13.46
C TYR A 516 -16.27 0.47 -14.59
N MET A 517 -16.02 1.57 -15.31
CA MET A 517 -16.82 1.90 -16.49
C MET A 517 -16.66 0.88 -17.62
N THR A 518 -15.46 0.31 -17.75
CA THR A 518 -15.18 -0.74 -18.75
C THR A 518 -15.83 -2.06 -18.36
N LEU A 519 -15.81 -2.45 -17.07
CA LEU A 519 -16.60 -3.57 -16.54
C LEU A 519 -18.09 -3.39 -16.82
N GLY A 520 -18.61 -2.18 -16.66
CA GLY A 520 -19.85 -1.74 -17.28
C GLY A 520 -21.16 -2.31 -16.70
N ASN A 521 -21.10 -3.28 -15.79
CA ASN A 521 -22.29 -3.75 -15.07
C ASN A 521 -22.78 -2.67 -14.09
N GLN A 522 -24.04 -2.79 -13.67
CA GLN A 522 -24.69 -1.76 -12.87
C GLN A 522 -23.94 -1.50 -11.55
N GLU A 523 -23.48 -2.56 -10.89
CA GLU A 523 -22.74 -2.46 -9.63
C GLU A 523 -21.42 -1.71 -9.79
N SER A 524 -20.68 -1.98 -10.87
CA SER A 524 -19.42 -1.29 -11.19
C SER A 524 -19.64 0.18 -11.56
N THR A 525 -20.57 0.46 -12.47
CA THR A 525 -20.79 1.83 -12.99
C THR A 525 -21.35 2.81 -11.94
N MET A 526 -22.00 2.30 -10.88
CA MET A 526 -22.47 3.13 -9.77
C MET A 526 -21.33 3.70 -8.93
N ILE A 527 -20.19 3.02 -8.82
CA ILE A 527 -19.06 3.45 -7.98
C ILE A 527 -18.49 4.81 -8.44
N PRO A 528 -18.08 5.00 -9.72
CA PRO A 528 -17.64 6.31 -10.20
C PRO A 528 -18.69 7.41 -10.04
N THR A 529 -19.98 7.11 -10.28
CA THR A 529 -21.05 8.10 -10.13
C THR A 529 -21.17 8.58 -8.68
N VAL A 530 -21.21 7.67 -7.71
CA VAL A 530 -21.32 8.03 -6.28
C VAL A 530 -20.09 8.81 -5.81
N ILE A 531 -18.89 8.36 -6.18
CA ILE A 531 -17.64 9.06 -5.83
C ILE A 531 -17.63 10.49 -6.41
N SER A 532 -18.07 10.68 -7.66
CA SER A 532 -18.13 12.00 -8.27
C SER A 532 -19.11 12.97 -7.60
N ILE A 533 -20.23 12.46 -7.06
CA ILE A 533 -21.21 13.24 -6.30
C ILE A 533 -20.62 13.62 -4.93
N ALA A 534 -19.98 12.67 -4.26
CA ALA A 534 -19.31 12.92 -2.98
C ALA A 534 -18.18 13.95 -3.14
N ALA A 535 -17.38 13.84 -4.20
CA ALA A 535 -16.31 14.79 -4.52
C ALA A 535 -16.84 16.21 -4.74
N GLN A 536 -17.98 16.38 -5.43
CA GLN A 536 -18.60 17.70 -5.61
C GLN A 536 -19.13 18.31 -4.32
N ALA A 537 -19.55 17.49 -3.35
CA ALA A 537 -20.00 17.99 -2.06
C ALA A 537 -18.87 18.66 -1.25
N ILE A 538 -17.61 18.23 -1.46
CA ILE A 538 -16.43 18.77 -0.78
C ILE A 538 -15.61 19.74 -1.66
N ASP A 539 -15.91 19.82 -2.96
CA ASP A 539 -15.23 20.67 -3.95
C ASP A 539 -15.09 22.15 -3.53
N PRO A 540 -16.07 22.81 -2.88
CA PRO A 540 -15.93 24.21 -2.46
C PRO A 540 -14.77 24.48 -1.51
N SER A 541 -14.20 23.45 -0.87
CA SER A 541 -13.08 23.57 0.07
C SER A 541 -11.73 23.17 -0.52
N PHE A 542 -11.71 22.42 -1.63
CA PHE A 542 -10.48 21.83 -2.18
C PHE A 542 -10.26 22.11 -3.67
N ASN A 543 -11.25 22.70 -4.36
CA ASN A 543 -11.17 23.04 -5.79
C ASN A 543 -10.71 21.83 -6.64
N ILE A 544 -11.29 20.67 -6.34
CA ILE A 544 -11.05 19.35 -6.95
C ILE A 544 -11.54 19.32 -8.40
N ARG A 545 -12.63 20.05 -8.72
CA ARG A 545 -13.22 20.22 -10.07
C ARG A 545 -13.64 18.92 -10.75
N VAL A 546 -14.38 18.08 -10.02
CA VAL A 546 -14.93 16.81 -10.54
C VAL A 546 -16.32 17.04 -11.13
N ASN A 547 -16.53 16.58 -12.36
CA ASN A 547 -17.86 16.53 -13.00
C ASN A 547 -18.65 15.33 -12.49
N ILE A 548 -19.99 15.39 -12.56
CA ILE A 548 -20.81 14.18 -12.34
C ILE A 548 -20.47 13.16 -13.43
N ILE A 549 -19.95 12.02 -13.00
CA ILE A 549 -19.61 10.91 -13.90
C ILE A 549 -20.91 10.19 -14.29
N ASN A 550 -21.26 10.25 -15.58
CA ASN A 550 -22.46 9.63 -16.13
C ASN A 550 -22.10 8.44 -17.03
N PRO A 551 -22.54 7.21 -16.71
CA PRO A 551 -22.23 6.01 -17.50
C PRO A 551 -22.59 6.11 -18.99
N SER A 552 -23.55 6.97 -19.39
CA SER A 552 -23.90 7.15 -20.81
C SER A 552 -22.79 7.74 -21.67
N ASP A 553 -21.78 8.35 -21.05
CA ASP A 553 -20.67 8.99 -21.73
C ASP A 553 -19.48 8.03 -21.96
N TYR A 554 -19.61 6.79 -21.49
CA TYR A 554 -18.58 5.75 -21.48
C TYR A 554 -18.96 4.57 -22.39
N GLN A 555 -17.95 3.81 -22.80
CA GLN A 555 -18.10 2.55 -23.53
C GLN A 555 -18.06 1.38 -22.54
N LEU A 556 -19.23 0.81 -22.27
CA LEU A 556 -19.39 -0.29 -21.33
C LEU A 556 -19.18 -1.63 -22.06
N LEU A 557 -18.38 -2.53 -21.49
CA LEU A 557 -18.09 -3.85 -22.05
C LEU A 557 -18.58 -4.98 -21.11
N SER A 558 -19.72 -4.78 -20.46
CA SER A 558 -20.26 -5.73 -19.46
C SER A 558 -20.56 -7.12 -19.98
N GLN A 559 -20.88 -7.24 -21.27
CA GLN A 559 -21.05 -8.52 -21.92
C GLN A 559 -19.75 -9.35 -21.99
N TYR A 560 -18.59 -8.71 -21.85
CA TYR A 560 -17.28 -9.37 -21.88
C TYR A 560 -16.65 -9.42 -20.50
N PHE A 561 -16.57 -8.28 -19.79
CA PHE A 561 -15.76 -8.16 -18.57
C PHE A 561 -16.55 -8.11 -17.28
N GLY A 562 -17.87 -7.89 -17.33
CA GLY A 562 -18.69 -7.93 -16.11
C GLY A 562 -18.73 -9.33 -15.50
N PRO A 563 -19.19 -9.48 -14.24
CA PRO A 563 -19.30 -10.80 -13.60
C PRO A 563 -20.15 -11.82 -14.38
N GLU A 564 -21.21 -11.35 -15.07
CA GLU A 564 -22.08 -12.16 -15.95
C GLU A 564 -21.64 -12.11 -17.43
N GLY A 565 -20.53 -11.45 -17.72
CA GLY A 565 -19.91 -11.43 -19.05
C GLY A 565 -19.11 -12.71 -19.31
N ASP A 566 -18.77 -12.92 -20.58
CA ASP A 566 -18.03 -14.07 -21.08
C ASP A 566 -16.92 -13.53 -22.00
N ALA A 567 -15.72 -13.38 -21.43
CA ALA A 567 -14.63 -12.68 -22.12
C ALA A 567 -14.08 -13.50 -23.29
N ASP A 568 -14.06 -14.84 -23.20
CA ASP A 568 -13.47 -15.71 -24.22
C ASP A 568 -14.50 -16.44 -25.10
N GLY A 569 -15.79 -16.32 -24.77
CA GLY A 569 -16.90 -16.83 -25.55
C GLY A 569 -17.11 -18.34 -25.41
N ASP A 570 -16.68 -18.94 -24.31
CA ASP A 570 -16.82 -20.38 -24.06
C ASP A 570 -18.20 -20.79 -23.49
N GLY A 571 -19.01 -19.81 -23.09
CA GLY A 571 -20.34 -19.96 -22.53
C GLY A 571 -20.41 -19.99 -21.00
N TRP A 572 -19.29 -19.84 -20.30
CA TRP A 572 -19.20 -19.64 -18.86
C TRP A 572 -19.00 -18.16 -18.54
N THR A 573 -19.60 -17.71 -17.45
CA THR A 573 -19.39 -16.31 -17.03
C THR A 573 -18.08 -16.19 -16.27
N ASN A 574 -17.46 -15.01 -16.37
CA ASN A 574 -16.25 -14.67 -15.63
C ASN A 574 -16.38 -15.00 -14.13
N LYS A 575 -17.55 -14.75 -13.52
CA LYS A 575 -17.81 -15.09 -12.12
C LYS A 575 -17.79 -16.60 -11.85
N GLN A 576 -18.39 -17.41 -12.72
CA GLN A 576 -18.41 -18.86 -12.57
C GLN A 576 -17.00 -19.44 -12.64
N GLU A 577 -16.18 -18.90 -13.54
CA GLU A 577 -14.78 -19.29 -13.67
C GLU A 577 -13.95 -18.86 -12.47
N TYR A 578 -14.13 -17.62 -12.00
CA TYR A 578 -13.48 -17.11 -10.80
C TYR A 578 -13.79 -17.99 -9.59
N GLU A 579 -15.07 -18.25 -9.31
CA GLU A 579 -15.50 -19.08 -8.17
C GLU A 579 -14.99 -20.53 -8.25
N TYR A 580 -14.72 -21.03 -9.45
CA TYR A 580 -14.23 -22.38 -9.68
C TYR A 580 -12.69 -22.48 -9.52
N PHE A 581 -11.94 -21.53 -10.08
CA PHE A 581 -10.48 -21.60 -10.17
C PHE A 581 -9.75 -20.82 -9.08
N VAL A 582 -10.34 -19.75 -8.54
CA VAL A 582 -9.71 -18.89 -7.53
C VAL A 582 -10.04 -19.41 -6.13
N ARG A 583 -9.01 -19.81 -5.38
CA ARG A 583 -9.16 -20.37 -4.02
C ARG A 583 -8.63 -19.42 -2.96
N SER A 584 -9.20 -19.49 -1.76
CA SER A 584 -8.81 -18.63 -0.63
C SER A 584 -7.38 -18.83 -0.14
N ASN A 585 -6.81 -20.02 -0.34
CA ASN A 585 -5.45 -20.36 0.08
C ASN A 585 -4.37 -20.04 -0.96
N MET A 586 -4.75 -19.52 -2.13
CA MET A 586 -3.81 -19.07 -3.16
C MET A 586 -3.22 -17.71 -2.79
N SER A 587 -1.94 -17.50 -3.09
CA SER A 587 -1.34 -16.17 -3.13
C SER A 587 -2.03 -15.30 -4.19
N TYR A 588 -1.97 -13.98 -4.05
CA TYR A 588 -2.59 -13.06 -5.00
C TYR A 588 -2.12 -13.30 -6.45
N GLY A 589 -0.83 -13.54 -6.67
CA GLY A 589 -0.28 -13.87 -7.99
C GLY A 589 -0.83 -15.17 -8.58
N GLU A 590 -1.04 -16.20 -7.75
CA GLU A 590 -1.68 -17.45 -8.17
C GLU A 590 -3.16 -17.24 -8.53
N LYS A 591 -3.91 -16.44 -7.75
CA LYS A 591 -5.31 -16.09 -8.05
C LYS A 591 -5.41 -15.38 -9.41
N LYS A 592 -4.55 -14.38 -9.64
CA LYS A 592 -4.48 -13.63 -10.90
C LYS A 592 -4.21 -14.55 -12.09
N GLN A 593 -3.20 -15.40 -11.99
CA GLN A 593 -2.84 -16.30 -13.08
C GLN A 593 -3.93 -17.34 -13.36
N ALA A 594 -4.56 -17.88 -12.32
CA ALA A 594 -5.67 -18.82 -12.45
C ALA A 594 -6.87 -18.18 -13.16
N TYR A 595 -7.26 -16.98 -12.73
CA TYR A 595 -8.40 -16.26 -13.31
C TYR A 595 -8.16 -15.82 -14.75
N LEU A 596 -7.00 -15.24 -15.07
CA LEU A 596 -6.65 -14.88 -16.45
C LEU A 596 -6.62 -16.11 -17.37
N ASN A 597 -6.13 -17.25 -16.85
CA ASN A 597 -6.06 -18.48 -17.64
C ASN A 597 -7.42 -19.15 -17.83
N SER A 598 -8.40 -18.97 -16.95
CA SER A 598 -9.75 -19.47 -17.22
C SER A 598 -10.48 -18.52 -18.17
N ALA A 599 -10.63 -17.24 -17.77
CA ALA A 599 -11.50 -16.30 -18.47
C ALA A 599 -10.97 -15.77 -19.82
N LEU A 600 -9.73 -16.12 -20.20
CA LEU A 600 -9.15 -15.79 -21.50
C LEU A 600 -8.63 -17.03 -22.24
N ASN A 601 -9.15 -18.22 -21.92
CA ASN A 601 -8.77 -19.45 -22.59
C ASN A 601 -9.99 -20.37 -22.77
N PRO A 602 -10.58 -20.38 -23.99
CA PRO A 602 -11.82 -21.11 -24.24
C PRO A 602 -11.76 -22.64 -24.05
N GLU A 603 -10.58 -23.19 -23.76
CA GLU A 603 -10.37 -24.61 -23.50
C GLU A 603 -10.26 -24.92 -21.98
N VAL A 604 -10.32 -23.91 -21.11
CA VAL A 604 -10.20 -24.00 -19.65
C VAL A 604 -11.46 -23.45 -19.00
N TYR A 605 -12.44 -24.32 -18.79
CA TYR A 605 -13.75 -23.95 -18.29
C TYR A 605 -14.19 -24.79 -17.09
N PRO A 606 -15.10 -24.35 -16.21
CA PRO A 606 -15.57 -25.14 -15.07
C PRO A 606 -15.97 -26.58 -15.46
N GLY A 607 -15.17 -27.54 -15.01
CA GLY A 607 -15.34 -28.96 -15.30
C GLY A 607 -14.49 -29.52 -16.45
N TYR A 608 -13.60 -28.76 -17.08
CA TYR A 608 -12.67 -29.26 -18.10
C TYR A 608 -11.67 -30.29 -17.55
N ASP A 609 -11.30 -30.15 -16.26
CA ASP A 609 -10.40 -31.02 -15.50
C ASP A 609 -11.13 -32.27 -14.94
N CYS A 610 -12.45 -32.30 -15.00
CA CYS A 610 -13.24 -33.40 -14.47
C CYS A 610 -13.13 -34.65 -15.35
N GLU A 611 -12.39 -35.66 -14.88
CA GLU A 611 -12.35 -36.95 -15.55
C GLU A 611 -13.75 -37.63 -15.58
N PRO A 612 -14.16 -38.20 -16.72
CA PRO A 612 -15.38 -39.00 -16.78
C PRO A 612 -15.20 -40.30 -15.99
N CYS A 613 -16.22 -40.67 -15.19
CA CYS A 613 -16.22 -41.98 -14.52
C CYS A 613 -16.01 -43.11 -15.52
N ARG A 614 -14.94 -43.90 -15.31
CA ARG A 614 -14.65 -45.09 -16.12
C ARG A 614 -15.16 -46.39 -15.50
N SER A 615 -15.60 -46.36 -14.24
CA SER A 615 -16.16 -47.54 -13.55
C SER A 615 -17.66 -47.71 -13.84
N SER A 616 -18.15 -48.95 -13.78
CA SER A 616 -19.58 -49.27 -13.97
C SER A 616 -20.45 -49.05 -12.74
N ALA A 617 -19.86 -48.74 -11.57
CA ALA A 617 -20.55 -48.65 -10.27
C ALA A 617 -20.69 -47.19 -9.81
N THR A 618 -21.27 -46.34 -10.67
CA THR A 618 -21.33 -44.89 -10.45
C THR A 618 -22.32 -44.42 -9.38
N LEU A 619 -23.20 -45.30 -8.89
CA LEU A 619 -24.23 -44.97 -7.90
C LEU A 619 -23.90 -45.49 -6.48
N GLY A 620 -22.63 -45.88 -6.26
CA GLY A 620 -22.20 -46.56 -5.04
C GLY A 620 -22.40 -48.07 -5.11
N GLY A 621 -22.17 -48.75 -3.99
CA GLY A 621 -22.21 -50.21 -3.92
C GLY A 621 -21.09 -50.81 -3.07
N ILE A 622 -20.78 -52.07 -3.33
CA ILE A 622 -19.73 -52.82 -2.65
C ILE A 622 -18.49 -52.86 -3.55
N PHE A 623 -17.33 -52.49 -2.99
CA PHE A 623 -16.04 -52.43 -3.67
C PHE A 623 -15.03 -53.31 -2.93
N GLU A 624 -14.04 -53.84 -3.63
CA GLU A 624 -12.91 -54.53 -3.00
C GLU A 624 -11.84 -53.53 -2.56
N VAL A 625 -11.08 -53.87 -1.53
CA VAL A 625 -9.87 -53.13 -1.17
C VAL A 625 -8.95 -53.05 -2.39
N GLY A 626 -8.49 -51.84 -2.71
CA GLY A 626 -7.67 -51.55 -3.87
C GLY A 626 -8.42 -51.17 -5.15
N ALA A 627 -9.75 -51.29 -5.18
CA ALA A 627 -10.55 -50.84 -6.30
C ALA A 627 -10.69 -49.31 -6.34
N ASP A 628 -10.87 -48.74 -7.52
CA ASP A 628 -11.21 -47.33 -7.67
C ASP A 628 -12.73 -47.12 -7.55
N ILE A 629 -13.15 -46.26 -6.63
CA ILE A 629 -14.55 -45.86 -6.48
C ILE A 629 -14.76 -44.60 -7.30
N CYS A 630 -15.74 -44.63 -8.22
CA CYS A 630 -16.21 -43.42 -8.90
C CYS A 630 -17.70 -43.26 -8.63
N LEU A 631 -18.10 -42.17 -7.99
CA LEU A 631 -19.49 -41.84 -7.72
C LEU A 631 -19.90 -40.69 -8.63
N ARG A 632 -21.00 -40.81 -9.38
CA ARG A 632 -21.48 -39.77 -10.29
C ARG A 632 -22.94 -39.46 -10.03
N VAL A 633 -23.23 -38.18 -9.87
CA VAL A 633 -24.61 -37.71 -9.74
C VAL A 633 -25.39 -38.03 -11.03
N PRO A 634 -26.52 -38.76 -10.98
CA PRO A 634 -27.29 -39.09 -12.17
C PRO A 634 -28.09 -37.90 -12.70
N ASP A 635 -28.49 -37.96 -13.97
CA ASP A 635 -29.37 -36.94 -14.55
C ASP A 635 -30.76 -36.95 -13.87
N PRO A 636 -31.48 -35.81 -13.85
CA PRO A 636 -31.13 -34.52 -14.45
C PRO A 636 -30.18 -33.69 -13.58
N VAL A 637 -29.30 -32.93 -14.25
CA VAL A 637 -28.38 -31.95 -13.65
C VAL A 637 -28.37 -30.68 -14.51
N ALA A 638 -28.33 -29.51 -13.89
CA ALA A 638 -28.17 -28.24 -14.61
C ALA A 638 -26.81 -28.19 -15.33
N ILE A 639 -26.77 -27.54 -16.51
CA ILE A 639 -25.54 -27.38 -17.31
C ILE A 639 -24.45 -26.65 -16.51
N ASN A 640 -24.83 -25.72 -15.64
CA ASN A 640 -23.95 -24.91 -14.80
C ASN A 640 -23.97 -25.35 -13.31
N SER A 641 -24.36 -26.60 -13.02
CA SER A 641 -24.40 -27.06 -11.62
C SER A 641 -23.00 -27.10 -11.02
N THR A 642 -22.84 -26.49 -9.85
CA THR A 642 -21.72 -26.78 -8.95
C THR A 642 -21.98 -28.09 -8.21
N PHE A 643 -20.91 -28.79 -7.80
CA PHE A 643 -21.02 -30.04 -7.05
C PHE A 643 -20.22 -29.94 -5.77
N LYS A 644 -20.86 -30.20 -4.64
CA LYS A 644 -20.21 -30.17 -3.34
C LYS A 644 -20.36 -31.52 -2.67
N TRP A 645 -19.25 -32.24 -2.57
CA TRP A 645 -19.22 -33.56 -1.96
C TRP A 645 -18.88 -33.50 -0.47
N SER A 646 -19.51 -34.37 0.31
CA SER A 646 -19.23 -34.56 1.74
C SER A 646 -19.37 -36.03 2.13
N LYS A 647 -18.67 -36.43 3.20
CA LYS A 647 -18.80 -37.77 3.81
C LYS A 647 -19.41 -37.64 5.19
N VAL A 648 -20.46 -38.40 5.47
CA VAL A 648 -21.12 -38.37 6.79
C VAL A 648 -20.18 -38.97 7.83
N ASN A 649 -19.89 -38.20 8.88
CA ASN A 649 -19.01 -38.58 10.01
C ASN A 649 -17.58 -38.99 9.57
N GLY A 650 -17.03 -38.38 8.51
CA GLY A 650 -15.67 -38.64 8.06
C GLY A 650 -15.10 -37.50 7.24
N ASP A 651 -13.78 -37.53 7.04
CA ASP A 651 -13.07 -36.56 6.22
C ASP A 651 -13.00 -37.04 4.76
N LEU A 652 -13.49 -36.21 3.84
CA LEU A 652 -13.43 -36.47 2.41
C LEU A 652 -12.16 -35.89 1.78
N GLU A 653 -11.63 -34.79 2.31
CA GLU A 653 -10.55 -34.02 1.68
C GLU A 653 -9.24 -34.82 1.63
N ALA A 654 -9.02 -35.73 2.59
CA ALA A 654 -7.82 -36.55 2.64
C ALA A 654 -7.75 -37.65 1.55
N ARG A 655 -8.87 -38.02 0.92
CA ARG A 655 -8.98 -39.22 0.05
C ARG A 655 -9.72 -38.98 -1.26
N GLY A 656 -10.64 -38.02 -1.31
CA GLY A 656 -11.49 -37.73 -2.46
C GLY A 656 -10.83 -36.79 -3.46
N LEU A 657 -10.78 -37.21 -4.71
CA LEU A 657 -10.43 -36.39 -5.87
C LEU A 657 -11.71 -35.95 -6.58
N ASN A 658 -11.67 -34.85 -7.33
CA ASN A 658 -12.81 -34.32 -8.08
C ASN A 658 -14.02 -33.98 -7.17
N THR A 659 -13.77 -33.55 -5.92
CA THR A 659 -14.80 -33.19 -4.92
C THR A 659 -15.62 -31.96 -5.31
N HIS A 660 -15.24 -31.28 -6.39
CA HIS A 660 -15.92 -30.16 -7.03
C HIS A 660 -16.60 -30.54 -8.37
N CYS A 661 -16.42 -31.77 -8.82
CA CYS A 661 -16.97 -32.28 -10.09
C CYS A 661 -18.27 -33.06 -9.88
N ARG A 662 -19.00 -33.28 -10.97
CA ARG A 662 -20.15 -34.21 -11.01
C ARG A 662 -19.82 -35.62 -10.54
N SER A 663 -18.55 -35.99 -10.65
CA SER A 663 -18.03 -37.30 -10.31
C SER A 663 -16.97 -37.18 -9.22
N LEU A 664 -17.16 -37.86 -8.09
CA LEU A 664 -16.17 -38.02 -7.04
C LEU A 664 -15.34 -39.28 -7.32
N TRP A 665 -14.02 -39.18 -7.17
CA TRP A 665 -13.12 -40.31 -7.36
C TRP A 665 -12.32 -40.61 -6.08
N ILE A 666 -12.28 -41.88 -5.67
CA ILE A 666 -11.48 -42.35 -4.54
C ILE A 666 -10.60 -43.49 -5.07
N PRO A 667 -9.30 -43.26 -5.27
CA PRO A 667 -8.39 -44.27 -5.78
C PRO A 667 -7.98 -45.25 -4.69
N ASN A 668 -7.74 -46.52 -5.07
CA ASN A 668 -7.20 -47.55 -4.16
C ASN A 668 -8.00 -47.64 -2.84
N ALA A 669 -9.29 -47.94 -2.94
CA ALA A 669 -10.23 -47.90 -1.84
C ALA A 669 -9.79 -48.78 -0.66
N GLN A 670 -9.95 -48.26 0.56
CA GLN A 670 -9.68 -48.96 1.82
C GLN A 670 -10.98 -49.19 2.59
N VAL A 671 -10.98 -50.08 3.57
CA VAL A 671 -12.19 -50.39 4.38
C VAL A 671 -12.76 -49.12 5.04
N GLU A 672 -11.89 -48.20 5.44
CA GLU A 672 -12.22 -46.87 5.99
C GLU A 672 -12.93 -45.92 5.02
N ASP A 673 -12.83 -46.16 3.70
CA ASP A 673 -13.58 -45.44 2.67
C ASP A 673 -15.06 -45.90 2.60
N SER A 674 -15.46 -46.90 3.39
CA SER A 674 -16.88 -47.23 3.56
C SER A 674 -17.63 -46.07 4.23
N GLY A 675 -18.82 -45.75 3.75
CA GLY A 675 -19.62 -44.67 4.33
C GLY A 675 -20.74 -44.16 3.44
N ILE A 676 -21.34 -43.06 3.89
CA ILE A 676 -22.38 -42.34 3.17
C ILE A 676 -21.74 -41.07 2.61
N TYR A 677 -21.82 -40.93 1.29
CA TYR A 677 -21.33 -39.77 0.56
C TYR A 677 -22.53 -38.98 0.05
N ILE A 678 -22.50 -37.66 0.24
CA ILE A 678 -23.58 -36.76 -0.15
C ILE A 678 -23.00 -35.73 -1.11
N CYS A 679 -23.59 -35.61 -2.29
CA CYS A 679 -23.32 -34.51 -3.21
C CYS A 679 -24.49 -33.53 -3.20
N GLU A 680 -24.22 -32.27 -2.90
CA GLU A 680 -25.13 -31.14 -3.15
C GLU A 680 -24.91 -30.64 -4.59
N TYR A 681 -26.00 -30.42 -5.34
CA TYR A 681 -25.99 -30.01 -6.76
C TYR A 681 -27.33 -29.37 -7.19
N ASP A 682 -27.41 -28.74 -8.36
CA ASP A 682 -28.67 -28.28 -8.98
C ASP A 682 -29.16 -29.30 -10.02
N ASN A 683 -30.38 -29.81 -9.86
CA ASN A 683 -30.99 -30.77 -10.77
C ASN A 683 -31.65 -30.12 -12.01
N GLY A 684 -31.49 -28.80 -12.19
CA GLY A 684 -32.11 -28.03 -13.28
C GLY A 684 -33.47 -27.40 -12.92
N GLN A 685 -33.92 -27.54 -11.66
CA GLN A 685 -35.14 -26.89 -11.15
C GLN A 685 -34.85 -25.63 -10.31
N LYS A 686 -33.61 -25.12 -10.31
CA LYS A 686 -33.16 -23.95 -9.53
C LYS A 686 -33.32 -24.14 -8.02
N ALA A 687 -33.12 -25.36 -7.53
CA ALA A 687 -33.19 -25.69 -6.11
C ALA A 687 -32.04 -26.64 -5.72
N PRO A 688 -31.37 -26.42 -4.56
CA PRO A 688 -30.34 -27.32 -4.06
C PRO A 688 -30.90 -28.72 -3.87
N SER A 689 -30.37 -29.67 -4.65
CA SER A 689 -30.69 -31.08 -4.60
C SER A 689 -29.53 -31.82 -3.96
N THR A 690 -29.82 -32.93 -3.27
CA THR A 690 -28.80 -33.82 -2.74
C THR A 690 -28.95 -35.20 -3.35
N TYR A 691 -27.81 -35.81 -3.71
CA TYR A 691 -27.76 -37.23 -4.03
C TYR A 691 -26.91 -37.95 -3.01
N THR A 692 -27.47 -39.02 -2.42
CA THR A 692 -26.81 -39.83 -1.40
C THR A 692 -26.31 -41.14 -2.02
N PHE A 693 -25.04 -41.43 -1.81
CA PHE A 693 -24.38 -42.65 -2.25
C PHE A 693 -23.99 -43.48 -1.02
N HIS A 694 -24.16 -44.79 -1.13
CA HIS A 694 -23.73 -45.74 -0.12
C HIS A 694 -22.55 -46.55 -0.65
N VAL A 695 -21.42 -46.48 0.03
CA VAL A 695 -20.18 -47.18 -0.33
C VAL A 695 -19.81 -48.15 0.78
N THR A 696 -19.50 -49.40 0.41
CA THR A 696 -18.97 -50.40 1.33
C THR A 696 -17.74 -51.04 0.71
N VAL A 697 -16.60 -50.99 1.38
CA VAL A 697 -15.34 -51.57 0.90
C VAL A 697 -15.03 -52.81 1.73
N VAL A 698 -14.79 -53.95 1.07
CA VAL A 698 -14.54 -55.25 1.71
C VAL A 698 -13.21 -55.85 1.24
N GLU A 699 -12.56 -56.64 2.08
CA GLU A 699 -11.25 -57.24 1.77
C GLU A 699 -11.31 -58.34 0.68
N GLU A 700 -12.47 -58.99 0.47
CA GLU A 700 -12.68 -60.02 -0.57
C GLU A 700 -14.18 -60.16 -0.94
N LEU A 701 -14.55 -60.08 -2.23
CA LEU A 701 -15.91 -60.40 -2.69
C LEU A 701 -16.13 -61.92 -2.72
N SER A 702 -16.51 -62.52 -1.59
CA SER A 702 -16.86 -63.95 -1.59
C SER A 702 -18.15 -64.21 -2.40
N SER A 703 -18.11 -65.16 -3.33
CA SER A 703 -19.21 -65.54 -4.24
C SER A 703 -20.45 -66.16 -3.54
N HIS A 704 -20.48 -66.19 -2.21
CA HIS A 704 -21.54 -66.79 -1.40
C HIS A 704 -22.44 -65.77 -0.68
N THR A 705 -22.15 -64.46 -0.75
CA THR A 705 -22.93 -63.40 -0.08
C THR A 705 -24.04 -62.77 -0.94
N THR A 706 -24.07 -63.04 -2.25
CA THR A 706 -25.08 -62.52 -3.18
C THR A 706 -26.51 -62.95 -2.84
N PHE A 707 -26.70 -64.13 -2.23
CA PHE A 707 -28.03 -64.62 -1.85
C PHE A 707 -28.58 -64.01 -0.55
N ALA A 708 -27.71 -63.65 0.39
CA ALA A 708 -28.13 -63.06 1.68
C ALA A 708 -28.48 -61.56 1.53
N LEU A 709 -27.78 -60.84 0.66
CA LEU A 709 -27.99 -59.40 0.42
C LEU A 709 -29.24 -59.11 -0.42
N VAL A 710 -29.58 -59.94 -1.40
CA VAL A 710 -30.85 -59.81 -2.15
C VAL A 710 -32.06 -59.97 -1.23
N LEU A 711 -31.98 -60.83 -0.22
CA LEU A 711 -33.04 -61.00 0.78
C LEU A 711 -33.20 -59.77 1.68
N LEU A 712 -32.11 -59.10 2.05
CA LEU A 712 -32.15 -57.90 2.88
C LEU A 712 -32.75 -56.70 2.14
N VAL A 713 -32.42 -56.53 0.86
CA VAL A 713 -32.97 -55.47 -0.01
C VAL A 713 -34.46 -55.66 -0.29
N ILE A 714 -34.93 -56.91 -0.43
CA ILE A 714 -36.36 -57.23 -0.58
C ILE A 714 -37.15 -56.91 0.70
N ILE A 715 -36.55 -57.15 1.88
CA ILE A 715 -37.19 -56.84 3.17
C ILE A 715 -37.28 -55.32 3.40
N ILE A 716 -36.24 -54.56 3.04
CA ILE A 716 -36.24 -53.10 3.19
C ILE A 716 -37.25 -52.44 2.22
N THR A 717 -37.36 -52.93 0.98
CA THR A 717 -38.31 -52.40 -0.02
C THR A 717 -39.77 -52.74 0.31
N THR A 718 -40.05 -53.90 0.90
CA THR A 718 -41.42 -54.28 1.33
C THR A 718 -41.88 -53.52 2.57
N VAL A 719 -40.99 -53.20 3.52
CA VAL A 719 -41.33 -52.36 4.69
C VAL A 719 -41.62 -50.90 4.28
N PHE A 720 -40.97 -50.39 3.24
CA PHE A 720 -41.22 -49.05 2.71
C PHE A 720 -42.55 -48.94 1.94
N ALA A 721 -42.90 -49.96 1.15
CA ALA A 721 -44.18 -50.03 0.43
C ALA A 721 -45.39 -50.12 1.40
N PHE A 722 -45.23 -50.78 2.55
CA PHE A 722 -46.30 -50.90 3.55
C PHE A 722 -46.53 -49.60 4.35
N ARG A 723 -45.51 -48.75 4.52
CA ARG A 723 -45.64 -47.42 5.15
C ARG A 723 -46.31 -46.38 4.24
N MET A 724 -46.18 -46.50 2.92
CA MET A 724 -46.86 -45.60 1.97
C MET A 724 -48.36 -45.85 1.85
N ARG A 725 -48.84 -47.10 2.00
CA ARG A 725 -50.27 -47.44 1.91
C ARG A 725 -51.13 -46.96 3.08
N ARG A 726 -50.55 -46.57 4.21
CA ARG A 726 -51.29 -46.05 5.39
C ARG A 726 -51.48 -44.53 5.41
N ARG A 727 -50.98 -43.80 4.40
CA ARG A 727 -51.19 -42.34 4.27
C ARG A 727 -52.24 -41.95 3.20
N LEU A 728 -52.89 -42.93 2.56
CA LEU A 728 -53.97 -42.72 1.60
C LEU A 728 -55.14 -43.69 1.88
N VAL A 729 -55.77 -43.55 3.06
CA VAL A 729 -57.19 -43.84 3.34
C VAL A 729 -57.65 -42.83 4.37
#